data_AF-A0AAW3A3I4-F1
#
_entry.id   AF-A0AAW3A3I4-F1
#
_cell.length_a   1.000
_cell.length_b   1.000
_cell.length_c   1.000
_cell.angle_alpha   90.00
_cell.angle_beta   90.00
_cell.angle_gamma   90.00
#
_symmetry.space_group_name_H-M   'P 1'
#
loop_
_entity.id
_entity.type
_entity.pdbx_description
1 polymer ?
#
loop_
_entity_poly.entity_id
_entity_poly.type
_entity_poly.pdbx_seq_one_letter_code
_entity_poly.pdbx_strand_id
1 'polypeptide(L)'
;MSRADKQQHQEHVVGTSRDTSVRLFAFANTRPSYQVVFAPEKPLIILKSKKSASPQHPCLQWESLSTLAFQARPNTTHAIYVADTTNLSSVTTYDQEEHVNGAAVGPLLKRLSNAIARLNPHNATMVAAGVSGHLAMKYVLVGEKTLGHHDRLVQRLVLVCPTPLSSLTAMTNAVVRRPLVDGYQLPDIVVLLKEQTEVPAWSAWLTALQDVHHRISSFHITTNLAPSLFAAIAREAGLAEADGTMADVHQRYAVPRVYRLDFVLSKQTKSVVQLPRLSPLDTLGYDDDAGEDCDFIESVDEAVAAGSSVGVDESCCGCGSEGFCGNRGHGEERTEGENHGSMLVSGLHGLASWCDPVRVILEGRVLDLRAGLVGTTDGCVEVTNLLERVTADSTLAAWHARAVSANQKARRQRPPAVAVAGALTRDDKGRTTLRAEEVRPLTKAEARYSMMAGSSLEEIPVHYNASRIAHSYGALLIRGRKCALARTVKGAVDARMRIPFTPHSSAEESCIDCAVRALCDACEVSSDNFFLPSYLPPVTFYPTATADDAGPRCVTIYTALAISPPSRGVASDAVEDVPEPEEPYDWVTFSRALTLVETEVEREALQEAQVHLKRAHKAGLYTPVKGCGLFGEGVKPRSDGEAGAVISKGALTGIPAGAAHRLKTLAGIEFYVIVCPGGVAAELMPLLTQALHTTCSLACDTETTTSLIEDIAAEAQRRGERHVLLFLGGDDDAEAFCETHLLYLTEERHATAQVFTVLLPQVATSIVELNDGVLASEVEARLETLLSAVRVSDALLTMVPLKELSRAEHIVLQVCCKANPDLMLFDSWEARCPFTLCDHTPGGSGSASDVGATPILKEMKVRTPAGVPVAPASLAFLTHAGALDCFYAAGEYRLLLLQGDVWVPTRGSTQGFVYLDLVSHCLVVEPGKEWTSASDAGRMSELTLLVWCANDAAADAAAVHVATLEKELQWSEARDGSDWLLAYDPLPQWE
;
A
#
# COMPACT_ATOMS: atom_id res chain seq x y z
N MET A 1 -17.29 15.80 -19.11
CA MET A 1 -16.28 16.87 -18.98
C MET A 1 -15.46 16.89 -20.24
N SER A 2 -15.25 18.08 -20.85
CA SER A 2 -14.43 18.21 -22.05
C SER A 2 -12.93 18.00 -21.75
N ARG A 3 -12.11 17.81 -22.78
CA ARG A 3 -10.66 17.61 -22.66
C ARG A 3 -9.94 18.81 -22.03
N ALA A 4 -10.38 20.04 -22.33
CA ALA A 4 -9.83 21.26 -21.72
C ALA A 4 -10.23 21.41 -20.24
N ASP A 5 -11.46 21.05 -19.87
CA ASP A 5 -11.90 21.08 -18.46
C ASP A 5 -11.17 20.02 -17.62
N LYS A 6 -10.85 18.87 -18.22
CA LYS A 6 -10.06 17.79 -17.59
C LYS A 6 -8.58 18.19 -17.44
N GLN A 7 -8.01 18.84 -18.45
CA GLN A 7 -6.63 19.32 -18.45
C GLN A 7 -6.42 20.45 -17.44
N GLN A 8 -7.36 21.40 -17.34
CA GLN A 8 -7.36 22.43 -16.29
C GLN A 8 -7.54 21.85 -14.88
N HIS A 9 -8.21 20.70 -14.74
CA HIS A 9 -8.37 20.03 -13.44
C HIS A 9 -7.17 19.13 -13.07
N GLN A 10 -6.44 18.62 -14.07
CA GLN A 10 -5.25 17.76 -13.90
C GLN A 10 -3.95 18.58 -13.71
N GLU A 11 -3.80 19.72 -14.37
CA GLU A 11 -2.65 20.65 -14.17
C GLU A 11 -2.68 21.35 -12.79
N HIS A 12 -3.75 21.17 -12.03
CA HIS A 12 -3.96 21.84 -10.75
C HIS A 12 -3.97 20.91 -9.54
N VAL A 13 -4.11 19.58 -9.67
CA VAL A 13 -4.01 18.66 -8.52
C VAL A 13 -2.60 18.03 -8.44
N VAL A 14 -1.62 18.83 -8.03
CA VAL A 14 -0.32 18.36 -7.50
C VAL A 14 -0.03 19.20 -6.25
N GLY A 15 -0.36 18.68 -5.07
CA GLY A 15 -0.35 19.47 -3.83
C GLY A 15 -1.39 20.60 -3.85
N THR A 16 -1.85 21.03 -2.67
CA THR A 16 -2.87 22.09 -2.58
C THR A 16 -2.31 23.50 -2.85
N SER A 17 -1.03 23.61 -3.25
CA SER A 17 -0.34 24.90 -3.41
C SER A 17 -0.75 25.65 -4.66
N ARG A 18 -0.87 24.98 -5.82
CA ARG A 18 -1.20 25.62 -7.11
C ARG A 18 -2.63 25.36 -7.60
N ASP A 19 -3.37 24.47 -6.96
CA ASP A 19 -4.79 24.26 -7.28
C ASP A 19 -5.66 25.42 -6.77
N THR A 20 -6.75 25.68 -7.49
CA THR A 20 -7.92 26.36 -6.92
C THR A 20 -8.71 25.38 -6.03
N SER A 21 -8.03 24.64 -5.15
CA SER A 21 -8.66 23.66 -4.25
C SER A 21 -8.87 24.23 -2.84
N VAL A 22 -9.61 23.49 -2.02
CA VAL A 22 -9.75 23.79 -0.60
C VAL A 22 -8.40 23.55 0.07
N ARG A 23 -7.83 24.61 0.64
CA ARG A 23 -6.53 24.55 1.31
C ARG A 23 -6.73 24.22 2.77
N LEU A 24 -5.95 23.26 3.29
CA LEU A 24 -6.08 22.80 4.66
C LEU A 24 -4.84 23.23 5.46
N PHE A 25 -5.08 23.94 6.56
CA PHE A 25 -4.04 24.31 7.52
C PHE A 25 -4.32 23.66 8.86
N ALA A 26 -3.30 23.50 9.69
CA ALA A 26 -3.41 22.98 11.04
C ALA A 26 -2.55 23.81 12.01
N PHE A 27 -3.13 24.23 13.14
CA PHE A 27 -2.35 24.64 14.29
C PHE A 27 -1.93 23.41 15.10
N ALA A 28 -0.65 23.31 15.45
CA ALA A 28 -0.11 22.25 16.29
C ALA A 28 0.96 22.78 17.26
N ASN A 29 1.05 22.19 18.45
CA ASN A 29 2.06 22.50 19.47
C ASN A 29 2.95 21.28 19.82
N THR A 30 3.09 20.34 18.89
CA THR A 30 3.81 19.06 19.04
C THR A 30 5.31 19.23 19.32
N ARG A 31 5.96 18.17 19.83
CA ARG A 31 7.38 18.18 20.23
C ARG A 31 8.32 18.42 19.02
N PRO A 32 9.51 19.01 19.21
CA PRO A 32 10.58 18.92 18.21
C PRO A 32 10.85 17.43 17.91
N SER A 33 11.07 17.08 16.64
CA SER A 33 11.33 15.70 16.15
C SER A 33 10.14 14.74 16.05
N TYR A 34 8.93 15.14 16.45
CA TYR A 34 7.71 14.33 16.27
C TYR A 34 7.18 14.44 14.83
N GLN A 35 7.11 13.34 14.08
CA GLN A 35 6.43 13.29 12.78
C GLN A 35 4.91 13.41 13.00
N VAL A 36 4.34 14.55 12.61
CA VAL A 36 2.92 14.82 12.84
C VAL A 36 2.08 14.10 11.78
N VAL A 37 1.41 13.01 12.18
CA VAL A 37 0.39 12.33 11.38
C VAL A 37 -0.98 12.86 11.83
N PHE A 38 -1.75 13.46 10.91
CA PHE A 38 -3.03 14.11 11.23
C PHE A 38 -4.22 13.19 10.87
N ALA A 39 -4.53 12.23 11.74
CA ALA A 39 -5.80 11.50 11.74
C ALA A 39 -6.56 11.82 13.04
N PRO A 40 -7.26 12.96 13.11
CA PRO A 40 -7.74 13.48 14.39
C PRO A 40 -9.07 12.88 14.84
N GLU A 41 -9.12 12.50 16.11
CA GLU A 41 -10.38 12.28 16.84
C GLU A 41 -10.90 13.62 17.38
N LYS A 42 -12.20 13.88 17.17
CA LYS A 42 -12.92 15.09 17.59
C LYS A 42 -12.21 16.42 17.25
N PRO A 43 -11.67 16.61 16.03
CA PRO A 43 -10.96 17.85 15.69
C PRO A 43 -11.88 19.07 15.66
N LEU A 44 -11.28 20.22 15.90
CA LEU A 44 -11.88 21.51 15.57
C LEU A 44 -11.53 21.89 14.13
N ILE A 45 -12.53 22.02 13.25
CA ILE A 45 -12.34 22.42 11.85
C ILE A 45 -12.98 23.80 11.63
N ILE A 46 -12.17 24.80 11.33
CA ILE A 46 -12.61 26.17 11.05
C ILE A 46 -12.81 26.32 9.55
N LEU A 47 -14.03 26.64 9.12
CA LEU A 47 -14.35 26.91 7.73
C LEU A 47 -14.21 28.41 7.42
N LYS A 48 -13.34 28.74 6.46
CA LYS A 48 -13.15 30.10 5.95
C LYS A 48 -13.56 30.14 4.47
N SER A 49 -14.41 31.08 4.09
CA SER A 49 -15.00 31.12 2.74
C SER A 49 -15.11 32.51 2.12
N LYS A 50 -14.36 33.51 2.59
CA LYS A 50 -14.41 34.85 1.99
C LYS A 50 -13.13 35.64 2.26
N LYS A 51 -12.71 36.44 1.26
CA LYS A 51 -11.50 37.28 1.36
C LYS A 51 -11.70 38.36 2.42
N SER A 52 -10.70 38.50 3.29
CA SER A 52 -10.57 39.67 4.16
C SER A 52 -10.28 40.91 3.33
N ALA A 53 -10.61 42.09 3.88
CA ALA A 53 -10.37 43.37 3.21
C ALA A 53 -8.88 43.64 2.94
N SER A 54 -7.99 43.11 3.79
CA SER A 54 -6.55 43.09 3.62
C SER A 54 -6.06 41.68 3.29
N PRO A 55 -5.03 41.52 2.44
CA PRO A 55 -4.35 40.23 2.26
C PRO A 55 -3.69 39.84 3.59
N GLN A 56 -4.03 38.67 4.12
CA GLN A 56 -3.45 38.13 5.35
C GLN A 56 -3.55 36.60 5.34
N HIS A 57 -2.69 35.93 6.11
CA HIS A 57 -2.73 34.48 6.27
C HIS A 57 -4.12 33.98 6.72
N PRO A 58 -4.67 32.88 6.14
CA PRO A 58 -5.99 32.35 6.50
C PRO A 58 -6.18 32.07 7.99
N CYS A 59 -5.12 31.56 8.63
CA CYS A 59 -5.05 31.26 10.06
C CYS A 59 -4.88 32.47 10.99
N LEU A 60 -4.46 33.65 10.51
CA LEU A 60 -4.10 34.78 11.37
C LEU A 60 -5.24 35.20 12.32
N GLN A 61 -6.48 35.23 11.81
CA GLN A 61 -7.66 35.59 12.59
C GLN A 61 -8.00 34.59 13.70
N TRP A 62 -7.43 33.39 13.65
CA TRP A 62 -7.76 32.28 14.53
C TRP A 62 -6.63 31.92 15.50
N GLU A 63 -5.52 32.67 15.49
CA GLU A 63 -4.37 32.48 16.39
C GLU A 63 -4.76 32.61 17.86
N SER A 64 -5.60 33.59 18.20
CA SER A 64 -6.08 33.74 19.58
C SER A 64 -6.98 32.59 20.02
N LEU A 65 -7.79 32.04 19.10
CA LEU A 65 -8.60 30.84 19.37
C LEU A 65 -7.71 29.62 19.58
N SER A 66 -6.67 29.45 18.76
CA SER A 66 -5.75 28.33 18.92
C SER A 66 -4.98 28.41 20.23
N THR A 67 -4.52 29.59 20.61
CA THR A 67 -3.88 29.81 21.91
C THR A 67 -4.82 29.43 23.07
N LEU A 68 -6.07 29.87 23.04
CA LEU A 68 -7.07 29.52 24.06
C LEU A 68 -7.35 28.01 24.09
N ALA A 69 -7.48 27.39 22.91
CA ALA A 69 -7.68 25.96 22.80
C ALA A 69 -6.50 25.19 23.39
N PHE A 70 -5.24 25.49 23.02
CA PHE A 70 -4.07 24.79 23.56
C PHE A 70 -3.81 25.08 25.05
N GLN A 71 -4.21 26.26 25.55
CA GLN A 71 -4.21 26.57 26.99
C GLN A 71 -5.23 25.75 27.78
N ALA A 72 -6.36 25.37 27.16
CA ALA A 72 -7.34 24.47 27.76
C ALA A 72 -6.83 23.01 27.87
N ARG A 73 -5.59 22.73 27.42
CA ARG A 73 -4.93 21.42 27.44
C ARG A 73 -5.75 20.29 26.79
N PRO A 74 -6.19 20.44 25.53
CA PRO A 74 -6.78 19.34 24.80
C PRO A 74 -5.71 18.26 24.57
N ASN A 75 -6.17 17.00 24.49
CA ASN A 75 -5.33 15.82 24.31
C ASN A 75 -4.38 15.97 23.11
N THR A 76 -3.35 15.12 23.08
CA THR A 76 -2.27 15.10 22.09
C THR A 76 -2.69 15.02 20.61
N THR A 77 -3.96 14.72 20.31
CA THR A 77 -4.52 14.54 18.95
C THR A 77 -5.26 15.75 18.39
N HIS A 78 -5.55 16.78 19.18
CA HIS A 78 -6.36 17.92 18.73
C HIS A 78 -5.50 19.00 18.05
N ALA A 79 -5.24 18.81 16.76
CA ALA A 79 -4.88 19.95 15.91
C ALA A 79 -6.14 20.77 15.58
N ILE A 80 -6.00 22.10 15.50
CA ILE A 80 -7.08 22.95 15.00
C ILE A 80 -6.88 23.15 13.52
N TYR A 81 -7.83 22.68 12.72
CA TYR A 81 -7.76 22.75 11.27
C TYR A 81 -8.44 24.01 10.76
N VAL A 82 -7.90 24.61 9.71
CA VAL A 82 -8.53 25.69 8.96
C VAL A 82 -8.70 25.23 7.53
N ALA A 83 -9.94 24.97 7.12
CA ALA A 83 -10.32 24.68 5.75
C ALA A 83 -10.63 26.00 5.03
N ASP A 84 -9.71 26.44 4.17
CA ASP A 84 -9.83 27.69 3.42
C ASP A 84 -10.39 27.44 2.01
N THR A 85 -11.59 27.97 1.79
CA THR A 85 -12.33 27.98 0.52
C THR A 85 -12.36 29.37 -0.12
N THR A 86 -11.64 30.34 0.45
CA THR A 86 -11.68 31.74 0.05
C THR A 86 -11.37 31.98 -1.42
N ASN A 87 -10.40 31.26 -2.00
CA ASN A 87 -10.08 31.39 -3.42
C ASN A 87 -11.18 30.85 -4.34
N LEU A 88 -11.91 29.83 -3.89
CA LEU A 88 -13.03 29.25 -4.61
C LEU A 88 -14.27 30.16 -4.56
N SER A 89 -14.58 30.74 -3.40
CA SER A 89 -15.70 31.68 -3.21
C SER A 89 -15.54 32.99 -4.00
N SER A 90 -14.31 33.35 -4.38
CA SER A 90 -14.05 34.56 -5.17
C SER A 90 -14.39 34.42 -6.66
N VAL A 91 -14.64 33.17 -7.10
CA VAL A 91 -15.15 32.87 -8.44
C VAL A 91 -16.68 32.92 -8.36
N THR A 92 -17.27 34.00 -8.88
CA THR A 92 -18.70 34.32 -8.76
C THR A 92 -19.66 33.21 -9.19
N THR A 93 -19.22 32.29 -10.06
CA THR A 93 -19.99 31.13 -10.51
C THR A 93 -20.21 30.09 -9.42
N TYR A 94 -19.21 29.79 -8.57
CA TYR A 94 -19.34 28.70 -7.60
C TYR A 94 -20.29 29.04 -6.44
N ASP A 95 -20.23 30.25 -5.91
CA ASP A 95 -21.17 30.69 -4.87
C ASP A 95 -22.61 30.80 -5.41
N GLN A 96 -22.78 31.25 -6.66
CA GLN A 96 -24.08 31.30 -7.32
C GLN A 96 -24.62 29.89 -7.62
N GLU A 97 -23.78 28.98 -8.13
CA GLU A 97 -24.15 27.59 -8.39
C GLU A 97 -24.51 26.86 -7.10
N GLU A 98 -23.83 27.09 -5.99
CA GLU A 98 -24.24 26.51 -4.71
C GLU A 98 -25.58 27.05 -4.21
N HIS A 99 -25.88 28.31 -4.51
CA HIS A 99 -27.17 28.93 -4.21
C HIS A 99 -28.30 28.40 -5.12
N VAL A 100 -28.01 28.20 -6.41
CA VAL A 100 -28.97 27.74 -7.44
C VAL A 100 -29.23 26.23 -7.34
N ASN A 101 -28.21 25.43 -7.01
CA ASN A 101 -28.32 23.97 -6.91
C ASN A 101 -29.17 23.50 -5.73
N GLY A 102 -29.58 24.40 -4.82
CA GLY A 102 -30.49 24.11 -3.72
C GLY A 102 -30.00 22.93 -2.89
N ALA A 103 -30.68 21.78 -3.01
CA ALA A 103 -30.36 20.55 -2.31
C ALA A 103 -29.28 19.67 -2.96
N ALA A 104 -28.83 19.99 -4.17
CA ALA A 104 -27.75 19.26 -4.83
C ALA A 104 -26.38 19.78 -4.37
N VAL A 105 -25.41 18.85 -4.31
CA VAL A 105 -24.00 19.16 -4.00
C VAL A 105 -23.39 19.82 -5.22
N GLY A 106 -23.03 21.09 -5.11
CA GLY A 106 -22.30 21.80 -6.15
C GLY A 106 -20.79 21.57 -6.09
N PRO A 107 -20.02 22.21 -6.99
CA PRO A 107 -18.58 21.99 -7.11
C PRO A 107 -17.79 22.42 -5.87
N LEU A 108 -18.18 23.52 -5.23
CA LEU A 108 -17.54 24.05 -4.02
C LEU A 108 -17.69 23.07 -2.86
N LEU A 109 -18.91 22.57 -2.65
CA LEU A 109 -19.20 21.63 -1.59
C LEU A 109 -18.54 20.27 -1.82
N LYS A 110 -18.48 19.82 -3.07
CA LYS A 110 -17.77 18.58 -3.45
C LYS A 110 -16.28 18.66 -3.16
N ARG A 111 -15.63 19.78 -3.50
CA ARG A 111 -14.20 20.01 -3.22
C ARG A 111 -13.92 20.08 -1.72
N LEU A 112 -14.78 20.77 -0.95
CA LEU A 112 -14.69 20.80 0.51
C LEU A 112 -14.84 19.41 1.12
N SER A 113 -15.82 18.62 0.66
CA SER A 113 -16.03 17.27 1.17
C SER A 113 -14.87 16.33 0.86
N ASN A 114 -14.29 16.41 -0.34
CA ASN A 114 -13.12 15.60 -0.67
C ASN A 114 -11.92 15.95 0.23
N ALA A 115 -11.72 17.24 0.55
CA ALA A 115 -10.64 17.67 1.42
C ALA A 115 -10.84 17.18 2.88
N ILE A 116 -12.05 17.30 3.41
CA ILE A 116 -12.38 16.81 4.76
C ILE A 116 -12.36 15.27 4.82
N ALA A 117 -12.83 14.59 3.78
CA ALA A 117 -12.77 13.13 3.69
C ALA A 117 -11.34 12.58 3.67
N ARG A 118 -10.41 13.29 3.00
CA ARG A 118 -8.98 12.94 3.03
C ARG A 118 -8.32 13.20 4.39
N LEU A 119 -8.82 14.18 5.15
CA LEU A 119 -8.42 14.36 6.55
C LEU A 119 -8.95 13.23 7.44
N ASN A 120 -10.06 12.60 7.03
CA ASN A 120 -10.74 11.50 7.71
C ASN A 120 -10.98 11.76 9.21
N PRO A 121 -11.65 12.87 9.60
CA PRO A 121 -11.87 13.16 11.00
C PRO A 121 -13.01 12.31 11.58
N HIS A 122 -12.84 11.88 12.83
CA HIS A 122 -13.89 11.18 13.58
C HIS A 122 -14.61 12.16 14.52
N ASN A 123 -15.92 12.38 14.34
CA ASN A 123 -16.74 13.27 15.19
C ASN A 123 -16.26 14.73 15.29
N ALA A 124 -15.88 15.35 14.17
CA ALA A 124 -15.37 16.73 14.17
C ALA A 124 -16.40 17.77 14.64
N THR A 125 -15.90 18.84 15.23
CA THR A 125 -16.64 20.09 15.44
C THR A 125 -16.23 21.12 14.39
N MET A 126 -17.15 21.47 13.49
CA MET A 126 -16.91 22.52 12.49
C MET A 126 -17.34 23.88 13.01
N VAL A 127 -16.49 24.90 12.88
CA VAL A 127 -16.78 26.29 13.23
C VAL A 127 -16.87 27.13 11.97
N ALA A 128 -17.98 27.85 11.77
CA ALA A 128 -18.17 28.71 10.60
C ALA A 128 -18.70 30.09 11.02
N ALA A 129 -17.96 31.15 10.67
CA ALA A 129 -18.31 32.52 11.04
C ALA A 129 -18.97 33.30 9.89
N GLY A 130 -20.03 34.05 10.20
CA GLY A 130 -20.70 34.95 9.26
C GLY A 130 -21.18 34.26 7.99
N VAL A 131 -20.62 34.69 6.86
CA VAL A 131 -20.97 34.21 5.52
C VAL A 131 -20.63 32.73 5.28
N SER A 132 -19.64 32.19 6.00
CA SER A 132 -19.26 30.78 5.89
C SER A 132 -20.32 29.83 6.45
N GLY A 133 -21.25 30.34 7.26
CA GLY A 133 -22.33 29.54 7.84
C GLY A 133 -23.25 28.88 6.81
N HIS A 134 -23.49 29.52 5.66
CA HIS A 134 -24.31 28.94 4.59
C HIS A 134 -23.68 27.67 4.01
N LEU A 135 -22.38 27.72 3.70
CA LEU A 135 -21.64 26.60 3.15
C LEU A 135 -21.53 25.45 4.17
N ALA A 136 -21.24 25.78 5.44
CA ALA A 136 -21.15 24.79 6.51
C ALA A 136 -22.47 24.09 6.79
N MET A 137 -23.59 24.83 6.82
CA MET A 137 -24.92 24.25 6.99
C MET A 137 -25.26 23.30 5.84
N LYS A 138 -24.94 23.67 4.60
CA LYS A 138 -25.17 22.81 3.43
C LYS A 138 -24.30 21.55 3.47
N TYR A 139 -23.05 21.66 3.93
CA TYR A 139 -22.12 20.55 4.08
C TYR A 139 -22.67 19.49 5.04
N VAL A 140 -23.04 19.92 6.24
CA VAL A 140 -23.48 19.03 7.32
C VAL A 140 -24.83 18.36 7.01
N LEU A 141 -25.72 19.03 6.27
CA LEU A 141 -27.04 18.49 5.92
C LEU A 141 -27.04 17.57 4.69
N VAL A 142 -26.12 17.76 3.73
CA VAL A 142 -26.18 17.09 2.41
C VAL A 142 -24.82 16.58 1.91
N GLY A 143 -23.75 17.34 2.14
CA GLY A 143 -22.45 17.18 1.48
C GLY A 143 -21.82 15.81 1.72
N GLU A 144 -21.69 15.40 2.98
CA GLU A 144 -21.02 14.14 3.36
C GLU A 144 -21.72 12.92 2.76
N LYS A 145 -23.03 12.83 2.96
CA LYS A 145 -23.82 11.64 2.61
C LYS A 145 -23.99 11.44 1.10
N THR A 146 -24.21 12.53 0.36
CA THR A 146 -24.42 12.45 -1.10
C THR A 146 -23.17 11.98 -1.84
N LEU A 147 -22.01 12.03 -1.18
CA LEU A 147 -20.71 11.60 -1.71
C LEU A 147 -20.28 10.20 -1.22
N GLY A 148 -21.15 9.48 -0.50
CA GLY A 148 -20.96 8.06 -0.18
C GLY A 148 -20.21 7.76 1.12
N HIS A 149 -20.09 8.71 2.05
CA HIS A 149 -19.49 8.45 3.36
C HIS A 149 -20.46 7.67 4.27
N HIS A 150 -19.99 6.54 4.81
CA HIS A 150 -20.76 5.68 5.71
C HIS A 150 -20.89 6.28 7.12
N ASP A 151 -19.82 6.90 7.63
CA ASP A 151 -19.80 7.60 8.91
C ASP A 151 -19.90 9.12 8.75
N ARG A 152 -20.28 9.80 9.84
CA ARG A 152 -20.37 11.26 9.88
C ARG A 152 -19.01 11.85 10.27
N LEU A 153 -18.41 12.62 9.36
CA LEU A 153 -17.12 13.26 9.56
C LEU A 153 -17.24 14.46 10.51
N VAL A 154 -18.32 15.24 10.38
CA VAL A 154 -18.65 16.40 11.22
C VAL A 154 -19.93 16.16 12.01
N GLN A 155 -19.78 15.91 13.31
CA GLN A 155 -20.89 15.66 14.23
C GLN A 155 -21.53 16.97 14.72
N ARG A 156 -20.73 18.01 14.97
CA ARG A 156 -21.19 19.28 15.54
C ARG A 156 -20.85 20.45 14.64
N LEU A 157 -21.79 21.36 14.44
CA LEU A 157 -21.61 22.62 13.70
C LEU A 157 -21.83 23.82 14.60
N VAL A 158 -20.82 24.67 14.74
CA VAL A 158 -20.86 25.94 15.48
C VAL A 158 -20.93 27.11 14.50
N LEU A 159 -22.10 27.73 14.40
CA LEU A 159 -22.35 28.94 13.61
C LEU A 159 -22.07 30.19 14.45
N VAL A 160 -21.11 31.00 14.03
CA VAL A 160 -20.66 32.18 14.77
C VAL A 160 -21.10 33.45 14.07
N CYS A 161 -21.99 34.23 14.69
CA CYS A 161 -22.57 35.44 14.12
C CYS A 161 -22.99 35.26 12.64
N PRO A 162 -23.84 34.25 12.33
CA PRO A 162 -24.19 33.87 10.96
C PRO A 162 -24.90 35.00 10.19
N THR A 163 -24.97 34.84 8.86
CA THR A 163 -25.81 35.70 8.01
C THR A 163 -27.30 35.60 8.37
N PRO A 164 -28.14 36.56 7.94
CA PRO A 164 -29.57 36.53 8.23
C PRO A 164 -30.23 35.20 7.85
N LEU A 165 -31.13 34.74 8.72
CA LEU A 165 -31.81 33.44 8.61
C LEU A 165 -32.51 33.20 7.26
N SER A 166 -32.98 34.27 6.61
CA SER A 166 -33.60 34.23 5.28
C SER A 166 -32.71 33.55 4.24
N SER A 167 -31.38 33.75 4.34
CA SER A 167 -30.40 33.17 3.41
C SER A 167 -30.24 31.66 3.59
N LEU A 168 -30.48 31.13 4.79
CA LEU A 168 -30.38 29.70 5.09
C LEU A 168 -31.70 28.96 4.82
N THR A 169 -32.83 29.65 4.98
CA THR A 169 -34.17 29.08 4.88
C THR A 169 -34.47 28.54 3.48
N ALA A 170 -34.07 29.26 2.43
CA ALA A 170 -34.28 28.81 1.04
C ALA A 170 -33.54 27.50 0.74
N MET A 171 -32.28 27.40 1.19
CA MET A 171 -31.45 26.21 1.02
C MET A 171 -32.02 25.02 1.80
N THR A 172 -32.33 25.20 3.09
CA THR A 172 -32.88 24.13 3.92
C THR A 172 -34.23 23.62 3.43
N ASN A 173 -35.12 24.49 2.96
CA ASN A 173 -36.39 24.08 2.37
C ASN A 173 -36.21 23.17 1.15
N ALA A 174 -35.16 23.39 0.35
CA ALA A 174 -34.83 22.50 -0.75
C ALA A 174 -34.32 21.13 -0.23
N VAL A 175 -33.48 21.14 0.80
CA VAL A 175 -32.91 19.92 1.40
C VAL A 175 -33.99 19.05 2.04
N VAL A 176 -34.91 19.67 2.77
CA VAL A 176 -36.01 18.99 3.48
C VAL A 176 -36.88 18.15 2.55
N ARG A 177 -37.06 18.57 1.30
CA ARG A 177 -37.87 17.87 0.29
C ARG A 177 -37.27 16.54 -0.19
N ARG A 178 -36.00 16.24 0.13
CA ARG A 178 -35.37 14.96 -0.22
C ARG A 178 -35.71 13.88 0.80
N PRO A 179 -35.81 12.59 0.43
CA PRO A 179 -36.00 11.54 1.42
C PRO A 179 -34.83 11.52 2.42
N LEU A 180 -35.14 11.24 3.69
CA LEU A 180 -34.13 10.82 4.67
C LEU A 180 -33.59 9.46 4.22
N VAL A 181 -32.33 9.16 4.54
CA VAL A 181 -31.80 7.81 4.31
C VAL A 181 -31.49 7.19 5.65
N ASP A 182 -32.03 5.99 5.86
CA ASP A 182 -32.07 5.29 7.13
C ASP A 182 -30.65 5.01 7.66
N GLY A 183 -30.48 5.12 8.97
CA GLY A 183 -29.25 4.75 9.68
C GLY A 183 -28.11 5.77 9.72
N TYR A 184 -28.19 6.91 8.99
CA TYR A 184 -27.13 7.93 9.05
C TYR A 184 -27.33 8.90 10.22
N GLN A 185 -26.29 9.12 11.02
CA GLN A 185 -26.35 9.97 12.21
C GLN A 185 -26.72 11.43 11.86
N LEU A 186 -27.53 12.06 12.72
CA LEU A 186 -27.93 13.46 12.58
C LEU A 186 -26.94 14.38 13.32
N PRO A 187 -26.71 15.61 12.81
CA PRO A 187 -25.74 16.55 13.37
C PRO A 187 -26.33 17.45 14.46
N ASP A 188 -25.45 17.89 15.37
CA ASP A 188 -25.75 18.89 16.40
C ASP A 188 -25.41 20.31 15.93
N ILE A 189 -26.29 21.28 16.16
CA ILE A 189 -26.09 22.68 15.72
C ILE A 189 -26.00 23.63 16.91
N VAL A 190 -24.91 24.39 17.00
CA VAL A 190 -24.76 25.46 17.97
C VAL A 190 -24.71 26.80 17.24
N VAL A 191 -25.46 27.80 17.72
CA VAL A 191 -25.51 29.14 17.12
C VAL A 191 -25.14 30.21 18.14
N LEU A 192 -24.06 30.95 17.86
CA LEU A 192 -23.62 32.11 18.64
C LEU A 192 -24.17 33.37 17.96
N LEU A 193 -25.13 34.04 18.60
CA LEU A 193 -25.75 35.26 18.09
C LEU A 193 -25.20 36.49 18.83
N LYS A 194 -25.05 37.59 18.09
CA LYS A 194 -24.64 38.88 18.66
C LYS A 194 -25.79 39.60 19.34
N GLU A 195 -27.00 39.46 18.81
CA GLU A 195 -28.19 40.19 19.28
C GLU A 195 -29.25 39.21 19.82
N GLN A 196 -29.79 39.53 21.01
CA GLN A 196 -30.84 38.72 21.64
C GLN A 196 -32.15 38.72 20.83
N THR A 197 -32.36 39.75 20.00
CA THR A 197 -33.54 39.96 19.15
C THR A 197 -33.68 38.89 18.06
N GLU A 198 -32.59 38.25 17.64
CA GLU A 198 -32.59 37.23 16.59
C GLU A 198 -32.93 35.82 17.12
N VAL A 199 -32.77 35.59 18.43
CA VAL A 199 -32.95 34.27 19.08
C VAL A 199 -34.32 33.62 18.78
N PRO A 200 -35.47 34.34 18.86
CA PRO A 200 -36.77 33.71 18.62
C PRO A 200 -36.92 33.16 17.20
N ALA A 201 -36.42 33.88 16.20
CA ALA A 201 -36.50 33.46 14.79
C ALA A 201 -35.62 32.22 14.53
N TRP A 202 -34.40 32.22 15.06
CA TRP A 202 -33.48 31.08 14.98
C TRP A 202 -34.01 29.85 15.71
N SER A 203 -34.54 30.03 16.92
CA SER A 203 -35.12 28.94 17.72
C SER A 203 -36.31 28.30 17.01
N ALA A 204 -37.24 29.09 16.47
CA ALA A 204 -38.38 28.57 15.73
C ALA A 204 -37.95 27.75 14.49
N TRP A 205 -36.96 28.24 13.74
CA TRP A 205 -36.47 27.57 12.54
C TRP A 205 -35.70 26.27 12.85
N LEU A 206 -34.83 26.27 13.88
CA LEU A 206 -34.11 25.05 14.30
C LEU A 206 -35.06 23.99 14.89
N THR A 207 -36.07 24.42 15.65
CA THR A 207 -37.12 23.51 16.16
C THR A 207 -37.87 22.84 15.01
N ALA A 208 -38.21 23.59 13.95
CA ALA A 208 -38.83 23.00 12.76
C ALA A 208 -37.89 21.99 12.06
N LEU A 209 -36.58 22.27 11.98
CA LEU A 209 -35.62 21.34 11.41
C LEU A 209 -35.46 20.05 12.23
N GLN A 210 -35.56 20.11 13.54
CA GLN A 210 -35.46 18.97 14.45
C GLN A 210 -36.77 18.16 14.49
N ASP A 211 -37.88 18.81 14.85
CA ASP A 211 -39.12 18.14 15.22
C ASP A 211 -40.01 17.82 14.01
N VAL A 212 -40.00 18.68 12.98
CA VAL A 212 -40.86 18.52 11.80
C VAL A 212 -40.11 17.83 10.65
N HIS A 213 -38.83 18.15 10.48
CA HIS A 213 -38.05 17.68 9.33
C HIS A 213 -37.02 16.60 9.67
N HIS A 214 -36.76 16.34 10.96
CA HIS A 214 -35.80 15.34 11.45
C HIS A 214 -34.42 15.42 10.76
N ARG A 215 -33.91 16.64 10.59
CA ARG A 215 -32.62 16.91 9.90
C ARG A 215 -31.43 17.09 10.82
N ILE A 216 -31.68 17.34 12.10
CA ILE A 216 -30.67 17.62 13.12
C ILE A 216 -31.02 16.85 14.38
N SER A 217 -30.02 16.43 15.15
CA SER A 217 -30.21 15.69 16.40
C SER A 217 -30.59 16.62 17.54
N SER A 218 -29.84 17.71 17.68
CA SER A 218 -30.04 18.72 18.72
C SER A 218 -29.58 20.10 18.26
N PHE A 219 -30.02 21.14 18.96
CA PHE A 219 -29.46 22.47 18.77
C PHE A 219 -29.32 23.27 20.06
N HIS A 220 -28.37 24.22 20.06
CA HIS A 220 -28.14 25.17 21.15
C HIS A 220 -27.96 26.59 20.59
N ILE A 221 -28.54 27.60 21.24
CA ILE A 221 -28.38 29.01 20.87
C ILE A 221 -27.85 29.76 22.07
N THR A 222 -26.75 30.49 21.89
CA THR A 222 -26.15 31.31 22.95
C THR A 222 -25.87 32.73 22.46
N THR A 223 -26.09 33.69 23.35
CA THR A 223 -25.70 35.11 23.17
C THR A 223 -24.59 35.51 24.13
N ASN A 224 -24.10 34.56 24.94
CA ASN A 224 -23.02 34.80 25.89
C ASN A 224 -21.66 34.71 25.19
N LEU A 225 -21.19 35.86 24.69
CA LEU A 225 -19.90 36.00 24.01
C LEU A 225 -18.73 36.39 24.93
N ALA A 226 -18.93 36.40 26.26
CA ALA A 226 -17.89 36.78 27.21
C ALA A 226 -16.95 35.60 27.56
N PRO A 227 -15.68 35.88 27.94
CA PRO A 227 -14.97 37.18 27.94
C PRO A 227 -14.51 37.65 26.55
N SER A 228 -14.52 36.76 25.56
CA SER A 228 -14.23 37.06 24.16
C SER A 228 -15.00 36.10 23.25
N LEU A 229 -15.19 36.49 21.99
CA LEU A 229 -15.84 35.64 20.99
C LEU A 229 -15.14 34.28 20.85
N PHE A 230 -13.80 34.26 20.88
CA PHE A 230 -13.02 33.02 20.80
C PHE A 230 -13.16 32.15 22.05
N ALA A 231 -13.29 32.75 23.24
CA ALA A 231 -13.56 31.99 24.46
C ALA A 231 -14.96 31.37 24.44
N ALA A 232 -15.95 32.05 23.87
CA ALA A 232 -17.28 31.48 23.64
C ALA A 232 -17.21 30.32 22.65
N ILE A 233 -16.50 30.46 21.52
CA ILE A 233 -16.31 29.37 20.56
C ILE A 233 -15.65 28.16 21.22
N ALA A 234 -14.57 28.35 22.00
CA ALA A 234 -13.86 27.27 22.66
C ALA A 234 -14.76 26.51 23.67
N ARG A 235 -15.60 27.24 24.40
CA ARG A 235 -16.57 26.67 25.35
C ARG A 235 -17.64 25.85 24.63
N GLU A 236 -18.29 26.42 23.61
CA GLU A 236 -19.36 25.74 22.88
C GLU A 236 -18.85 24.58 21.99
N ALA A 237 -17.59 24.63 21.57
CA ALA A 237 -16.93 23.55 20.85
C ALA A 237 -16.61 22.34 21.75
N GLY A 238 -16.78 22.43 23.07
CA GLY A 238 -16.54 21.32 24.00
C GLY A 238 -15.07 21.08 24.35
N LEU A 239 -14.18 22.07 24.15
CA LEU A 239 -12.74 21.91 24.38
C LEU A 239 -12.33 21.80 25.86
N ALA A 240 -13.27 22.01 26.79
CA ALA A 240 -13.02 21.96 28.24
C ALA A 240 -13.20 20.56 28.85
N GLU A 241 -13.75 19.61 28.09
CA GLU A 241 -13.90 18.21 28.52
C GLU A 241 -12.62 17.43 28.16
N ALA A 242 -11.51 17.74 28.84
CA ALA A 242 -10.32 16.90 28.77
C ALA A 242 -10.64 15.53 29.41
N ASP A 243 -10.34 14.44 28.70
CA ASP A 243 -10.64 13.06 29.12
C ASP A 243 -9.75 12.54 30.27
N GLY A 244 -8.94 13.42 30.86
CA GLY A 244 -8.01 13.09 31.95
C GLY A 244 -6.61 12.70 31.50
N THR A 245 -6.31 12.65 30.20
CA THR A 245 -4.94 12.37 29.71
C THR A 245 -4.01 13.59 29.86
N MET A 246 -3.08 13.53 30.82
CA MET A 246 -2.11 14.59 31.10
C MET A 246 -0.89 14.48 30.17
N ALA A 247 -0.91 15.18 29.03
CA ALA A 247 0.28 15.28 28.19
C ALA A 247 1.38 16.12 28.87
N ASP A 248 2.62 15.61 28.87
CA ASP A 248 3.80 16.31 29.41
C ASP A 248 4.02 17.66 28.72
N VAL A 249 3.69 18.74 29.44
CA VAL A 249 3.63 20.12 28.95
C VAL A 249 5.04 20.69 28.71
N HIS A 250 6.08 20.08 29.30
CA HIS A 250 7.46 20.54 29.19
C HIS A 250 8.11 20.25 27.83
N GLN A 251 7.46 19.46 26.97
CA GLN A 251 8.00 19.05 25.67
C GLN A 251 7.29 19.71 24.47
N ARG A 252 6.34 20.63 24.69
CA ARG A 252 5.56 21.30 23.64
C ARG A 252 6.14 22.67 23.26
N TYR A 253 5.88 23.14 22.04
CA TYR A 253 6.14 24.55 21.70
C TYR A 253 5.22 25.47 22.52
N ALA A 254 5.79 26.53 23.11
CA ALA A 254 5.05 27.50 23.93
C ALA A 254 3.99 28.28 23.11
N VAL A 255 4.22 28.43 21.81
CA VAL A 255 3.29 29.07 20.86
C VAL A 255 2.93 28.05 19.78
N PRO A 256 1.64 27.85 19.45
CA PRO A 256 1.21 26.95 18.39
C PRO A 256 1.81 27.36 17.04
N ARG A 257 2.33 26.39 16.29
CA ARG A 257 2.84 26.59 14.93
C ARG A 257 1.75 26.25 13.92
N VAL A 258 1.81 26.88 12.75
CA VAL A 258 0.87 26.64 11.66
C VAL A 258 1.55 25.81 10.58
N TYR A 259 0.84 24.77 10.14
CA TYR A 259 1.26 23.88 9.07
C TYR A 259 0.22 23.89 7.95
N ARG A 260 0.67 23.86 6.69
CA ARG A 260 -0.16 23.55 5.52
C ARG A 260 -0.14 22.04 5.30
N LEU A 261 -1.29 21.42 5.12
CA LEU A 261 -1.43 19.99 4.90
C LEU A 261 -1.68 19.71 3.41
N ASP A 262 -0.69 19.12 2.77
CA ASP A 262 -0.76 18.70 1.37
C ASP A 262 -1.02 17.19 1.28
N PHE A 263 -2.04 16.77 0.51
CA PHE A 263 -2.30 15.35 0.25
C PHE A 263 -1.60 14.95 -1.05
N VAL A 264 -0.60 14.07 -0.95
CA VAL A 264 0.24 13.64 -2.08
C VAL A 264 0.19 12.12 -2.22
N LEU A 265 0.00 11.64 -3.45
CA LEU A 265 0.05 10.21 -3.72
C LEU A 265 1.50 9.72 -3.59
N SER A 266 1.77 8.87 -2.60
CA SER A 266 3.09 8.31 -2.40
C SER A 266 3.45 7.36 -3.53
N LYS A 267 4.65 7.56 -4.10
CA LYS A 267 5.16 6.69 -5.15
C LYS A 267 5.43 5.27 -4.66
N GLN A 268 5.79 5.12 -3.37
CA GLN A 268 6.17 3.86 -2.73
C GLN A 268 4.96 3.05 -2.28
N THR A 269 4.02 3.66 -1.55
CA THR A 269 2.88 2.95 -0.96
C THR A 269 1.64 2.97 -1.84
N LYS A 270 1.63 3.76 -2.92
CA LYS A 270 0.45 4.05 -3.76
C LYS A 270 -0.76 4.57 -2.98
N SER A 271 -0.57 4.95 -1.72
CA SER A 271 -1.58 5.55 -0.86
C SER A 271 -1.42 7.07 -0.84
N VAL A 272 -2.52 7.78 -0.56
CA VAL A 272 -2.48 9.23 -0.35
C VAL A 272 -1.83 9.50 1.01
N VAL A 273 -0.69 10.15 0.99
CA VAL A 273 0.09 10.52 2.18
C VAL A 273 -0.12 12.00 2.49
N GLN A 274 -0.26 12.31 3.78
CA GLN A 274 -0.32 13.68 4.27
C GLN A 274 1.10 14.24 4.45
N LEU A 275 1.40 15.35 3.79
CA LEU A 275 2.67 16.06 3.88
C LEU A 275 2.46 17.42 4.56
N PRO A 276 2.77 17.54 5.86
CA PRO A 276 2.73 18.83 6.54
C PRO A 276 3.93 19.70 6.19
N ARG A 277 3.69 20.96 5.85
CA ARG A 277 4.71 21.99 5.60
C ARG A 277 4.52 23.16 6.54
N LEU A 278 5.60 23.69 7.11
CA LEU A 278 5.49 24.86 7.98
C LEU A 278 4.98 26.06 7.17
N SER A 279 4.00 26.79 7.71
CA SER A 279 3.37 27.95 7.07
C SER A 279 3.27 29.11 8.07
N PRO A 280 4.35 29.90 8.23
CA PRO A 280 4.40 30.98 9.21
C PRO A 280 3.30 32.03 9.02
N LEU A 281 2.77 32.59 10.13
CA LEU A 281 1.62 33.50 10.11
C LEU A 281 1.89 34.87 9.47
N ASP A 282 3.16 35.25 9.33
CA ASP A 282 3.65 36.44 8.65
C ASP A 282 3.70 36.32 7.12
N THR A 283 3.54 35.10 6.59
CA THR A 283 3.39 34.83 5.15
C THR A 283 1.94 35.01 4.69
N LEU A 284 1.69 34.96 3.39
CA LEU A 284 0.32 34.85 2.87
C LEU A 284 -0.25 33.42 3.01
N GLY A 285 0.55 32.46 3.49
CA GLY A 285 0.25 31.04 3.57
C GLY A 285 0.38 30.30 2.23
N TYR A 286 0.84 31.02 1.19
CA TYR A 286 0.91 30.58 -0.21
C TYR A 286 2.28 30.86 -0.84
N ASP A 287 3.24 31.30 -0.04
CA ASP A 287 4.58 31.64 -0.50
C ASP A 287 5.35 30.33 -0.67
N ASP A 288 5.52 29.89 -1.91
CA ASP A 288 6.35 28.74 -2.27
C ASP A 288 7.82 29.20 -2.27
N ASP A 289 8.42 29.39 -1.10
CA ASP A 289 9.87 29.55 -0.98
C ASP A 289 10.55 28.18 -1.19
N ALA A 290 11.00 27.97 -2.42
CA ALA A 290 12.06 27.05 -2.75
C ALA A 290 13.41 27.74 -2.45
N GLY A 291 14.02 27.44 -1.29
CA GLY A 291 15.33 27.94 -0.89
C GLY A 291 15.93 27.11 0.27
N GLU A 292 17.22 26.84 0.20
CA GLU A 292 18.00 25.82 0.93
C GLU A 292 18.28 26.11 2.43
N ASP A 293 18.63 25.03 3.14
CA ASP A 293 19.47 24.87 4.34
C ASP A 293 19.10 25.51 5.69
N CYS A 294 18.83 24.64 6.68
CA CYS A 294 19.21 24.83 8.08
C CYS A 294 19.73 23.50 8.63
N ASP A 295 21.05 23.45 8.73
CA ASP A 295 21.87 22.45 9.43
C ASP A 295 21.33 22.09 10.81
N PHE A 296 21.24 20.79 11.10
CA PHE A 296 21.30 20.31 12.48
C PHE A 296 22.75 20.02 12.84
N ILE A 297 23.26 20.85 13.74
CA ILE A 297 24.55 20.74 14.41
C ILE A 297 24.56 19.47 15.27
N GLU A 298 25.43 18.52 14.96
CA GLU A 298 25.93 17.53 15.91
C GLU A 298 27.35 17.93 16.35
N SER A 299 27.47 18.29 17.63
CA SER A 299 28.67 18.08 18.45
C SER A 299 28.13 17.90 19.88
N VAL A 300 28.58 16.97 20.71
CA VAL A 300 29.96 16.81 21.20
C VAL A 300 30.13 15.41 21.81
N ASP A 301 31.27 14.79 21.46
CA ASP A 301 32.18 13.86 22.17
C ASP A 301 31.67 12.77 23.13
N GLU A 302 32.21 11.55 22.95
CA GLU A 302 33.23 11.06 23.89
C GLU A 302 34.20 10.02 23.28
N ALA A 303 35.44 10.11 23.73
CA ALA A 303 36.69 9.54 23.24
C ALA A 303 36.96 8.09 23.69
N VAL A 304 37.86 7.37 22.99
CA VAL A 304 39.13 6.67 23.43
C VAL A 304 39.75 6.13 22.11
N ALA A 305 41.01 6.32 21.67
CA ALA A 305 42.29 6.12 22.33
C ALA A 305 43.47 6.81 21.59
N ALA A 306 44.51 7.10 22.39
CA ALA A 306 45.89 7.52 22.12
C ALA A 306 46.60 6.92 20.88
N GLY A 307 47.66 7.52 20.31
CA GLY A 307 48.44 8.70 20.70
C GLY A 307 49.77 8.83 19.92
N SER A 308 50.59 9.81 20.35
CA SER A 308 51.99 10.15 19.99
C SER A 308 52.14 11.36 19.02
N SER A 309 52.76 12.51 19.34
CA SER A 309 53.65 12.87 20.45
C SER A 309 54.07 14.37 20.49
N VAL A 310 54.41 14.83 21.72
CA VAL A 310 55.29 15.96 22.17
C VAL A 310 54.80 17.40 21.89
N GLY A 311 54.31 18.19 22.85
CA GLY A 311 55.00 18.87 23.98
C GLY A 311 55.25 20.34 23.58
N VAL A 312 55.14 21.43 24.35
CA VAL A 312 55.01 21.86 25.77
C VAL A 312 54.56 23.36 25.61
N ASP A 313 53.66 24.00 26.37
CA ASP A 313 53.92 24.65 27.66
C ASP A 313 52.71 25.53 28.10
N GLU A 314 52.53 25.50 29.42
CA GLU A 314 51.86 26.34 30.42
C GLU A 314 51.10 27.66 30.09
N SER A 315 49.89 27.71 30.70
CA SER A 315 49.45 28.72 31.70
C SER A 315 48.62 29.97 31.29
N CYS A 316 47.32 29.84 31.60
CA CYS A 316 46.44 30.72 32.39
C CYS A 316 46.14 32.18 31.98
N CYS A 317 44.85 32.36 31.65
CA CYS A 317 43.87 33.33 32.21
C CYS A 317 44.20 34.83 32.26
N GLY A 318 43.33 35.64 31.64
CA GLY A 318 43.26 37.08 31.91
C GLY A 318 42.21 37.83 31.08
N CYS A 319 41.00 37.90 31.62
CA CYS A 319 39.79 38.60 31.17
C CYS A 319 39.95 39.98 30.49
N GLY A 320 39.19 40.17 29.40
CA GLY A 320 38.08 41.15 29.26
C GLY A 320 38.38 42.65 29.22
N SER A 321 37.92 43.34 28.17
CA SER A 321 37.13 44.60 28.27
C SER A 321 36.59 45.07 26.91
N GLU A 322 35.44 45.73 26.99
CA GLU A 322 34.48 46.18 25.97
C GLU A 322 34.94 47.39 25.12
N GLY A 323 34.26 47.67 24.00
CA GLY A 323 34.36 48.95 23.28
C GLY A 323 33.52 49.08 22.01
N PHE A 324 32.62 50.06 22.00
CA PHE A 324 31.58 50.44 21.03
C PHE A 324 32.05 51.14 19.72
N CYS A 325 31.09 51.29 18.77
CA CYS A 325 31.00 52.19 17.57
C CYS A 325 31.35 51.54 16.20
N GLY A 326 30.62 51.66 15.08
CA GLY A 326 29.37 52.35 14.73
C GLY A 326 29.26 52.57 13.19
N ASN A 327 28.03 52.43 12.65
CA ASN A 327 27.40 53.09 11.49
C ASN A 327 27.76 52.83 9.99
N ARG A 328 26.71 52.35 9.29
CA ARG A 328 26.03 52.86 8.05
C ARG A 328 26.75 52.97 6.69
N GLY A 329 26.10 52.38 5.67
CA GLY A 329 26.13 52.84 4.28
C GLY A 329 25.25 52.00 3.34
N HIS A 330 24.16 52.57 2.83
CA HIS A 330 23.22 52.03 1.83
C HIS A 330 23.84 51.85 0.43
N GLY A 331 23.24 50.97 -0.40
CA GLY A 331 23.32 51.05 -1.87
C GLY A 331 23.02 49.73 -2.58
N GLU A 332 21.88 49.67 -3.28
CA GLU A 332 21.38 48.58 -4.12
C GLU A 332 22.31 48.23 -5.31
N GLU A 333 22.42 46.95 -5.69
CA GLU A 333 21.93 46.40 -6.97
C GLU A 333 22.28 44.91 -7.15
N ARG A 334 21.33 44.21 -7.80
CA ARG A 334 21.22 42.77 -8.09
C ARG A 334 22.45 42.12 -8.74
N THR A 335 22.64 40.83 -8.47
CA THR A 335 22.55 39.78 -9.52
C THR A 335 22.11 38.44 -8.91
N GLU A 336 21.06 37.89 -9.51
CA GLU A 336 20.47 36.56 -9.32
C GLU A 336 21.48 35.43 -9.58
N GLY A 337 21.22 34.27 -8.98
CA GLY A 337 21.96 33.03 -9.21
C GLY A 337 21.29 31.84 -8.52
N GLU A 338 20.07 31.53 -8.97
CA GLU A 338 19.31 30.32 -8.64
C GLU A 338 20.09 29.06 -9.02
N ASN A 339 20.18 28.09 -8.11
CA ASN A 339 20.37 26.68 -8.47
C ASN A 339 19.38 25.86 -7.64
N HIS A 340 18.11 25.88 -8.04
CA HIS A 340 17.11 24.93 -7.56
C HIS A 340 17.61 23.50 -7.87
N GLY A 341 17.62 22.63 -6.85
CA GLY A 341 18.18 21.27 -6.92
C GLY A 341 17.67 20.43 -8.09
N SER A 342 18.38 20.48 -9.21
CA SER A 342 18.21 19.58 -10.34
C SER A 342 18.79 18.22 -9.99
N MET A 343 18.07 17.14 -10.29
CA MET A 343 18.60 15.79 -10.12
C MET A 343 19.78 15.63 -11.07
N LEU A 344 20.99 15.45 -10.53
CA LEU A 344 22.22 15.31 -11.31
C LEU A 344 22.39 13.85 -11.74
N VAL A 345 22.39 13.61 -13.06
CA VAL A 345 22.58 12.27 -13.62
C VAL A 345 23.78 12.27 -14.55
N SER A 346 24.59 11.22 -14.48
CA SER A 346 25.85 11.11 -15.23
C SER A 346 25.69 10.14 -16.40
N GLY A 347 26.18 10.54 -17.58
CA GLY A 347 26.26 9.69 -18.77
C GLY A 347 25.06 9.77 -19.73
N LEU A 348 25.00 8.84 -20.69
CA LEU A 348 23.97 8.80 -21.75
C LEU A 348 22.97 7.65 -21.58
N HIS A 349 23.19 6.77 -20.60
CA HIS A 349 22.34 5.60 -20.40
C HIS A 349 20.93 5.98 -19.97
N GLY A 350 19.92 5.60 -20.75
CA GLY A 350 18.53 5.92 -20.41
C GLY A 350 18.13 7.38 -20.66
N LEU A 351 18.94 8.16 -21.40
CA LEU A 351 18.65 9.57 -21.77
C LEU A 351 17.24 9.76 -22.35
N ALA A 352 16.76 8.79 -23.13
CA ALA A 352 15.42 8.79 -23.72
C ALA A 352 14.27 8.69 -22.69
N SER A 353 14.55 8.31 -21.45
CA SER A 353 13.58 8.10 -20.37
C SER A 353 13.60 9.18 -19.29
N TRP A 354 14.63 10.04 -19.25
CA TRP A 354 14.77 11.11 -18.24
C TRP A 354 13.79 12.25 -18.49
N CYS A 355 13.53 13.07 -17.47
CA CYS A 355 12.66 14.25 -17.57
C CYS A 355 13.32 15.49 -16.97
N ASP A 356 12.99 16.67 -17.46
CA ASP A 356 13.39 17.95 -16.84
C ASP A 356 12.72 18.11 -15.45
N PRO A 357 13.39 18.61 -14.38
CA PRO A 357 14.67 19.33 -14.32
C PRO A 357 15.90 18.43 -14.06
N VAL A 358 16.04 17.27 -14.73
CA VAL A 358 17.28 16.47 -14.63
C VAL A 358 18.43 17.18 -15.34
N ARG A 359 19.49 17.47 -14.59
CA ARG A 359 20.73 18.04 -15.12
C ARG A 359 21.71 16.92 -15.43
N VAL A 360 22.06 16.79 -16.70
CA VAL A 360 22.94 15.73 -17.18
C VAL A 360 24.39 16.21 -17.12
N ILE A 361 25.21 15.54 -16.33
CA ILE A 361 26.66 15.70 -16.34
C ILE A 361 27.25 14.71 -17.33
N LEU A 362 27.89 15.24 -18.37
CA LEU A 362 28.52 14.48 -19.43
C LEU A 362 30.01 14.79 -19.47
N GLU A 363 30.85 13.81 -19.11
CA GLU A 363 32.28 13.87 -19.37
C GLU A 363 32.59 13.19 -20.71
N GLY A 364 33.04 13.98 -21.69
CA GLY A 364 33.16 13.51 -23.07
C GLY A 364 34.27 14.22 -23.84
N ARG A 365 34.45 13.83 -25.10
CA ARG A 365 35.35 14.48 -26.05
C ARG A 365 34.54 15.19 -27.11
N VAL A 366 34.89 16.44 -27.39
CA VAL A 366 34.23 17.22 -28.46
C VAL A 366 34.71 16.67 -29.81
N LEU A 367 33.82 15.98 -30.52
CA LEU A 367 34.10 15.38 -31.83
C LEU A 367 33.90 16.39 -32.96
N ASP A 368 32.85 17.21 -32.87
CA ASP A 368 32.58 18.31 -33.80
C ASP A 368 31.95 19.48 -33.03
N LEU A 369 32.72 20.55 -32.83
CA LEU A 369 32.25 21.73 -32.11
C LEU A 369 31.14 22.49 -32.87
N ARG A 370 31.16 22.47 -34.21
CA ARG A 370 30.14 23.20 -35.02
C ARG A 370 28.81 22.47 -35.02
N ALA A 371 28.85 21.14 -35.05
CA ALA A 371 27.66 20.31 -34.91
C ALA A 371 27.25 20.07 -33.44
N GLY A 372 28.00 20.60 -32.46
CA GLY A 372 27.73 20.38 -31.04
C GLY A 372 27.93 18.92 -30.59
N LEU A 373 28.68 18.10 -31.33
CA LEU A 373 28.76 16.66 -31.10
C LEU A 373 29.80 16.33 -30.02
N VAL A 374 29.33 15.72 -28.92
CA VAL A 374 30.19 15.22 -27.83
C VAL A 374 30.12 13.70 -27.81
N GLY A 375 31.28 13.05 -27.86
CA GLY A 375 31.44 11.60 -27.81
C GLY A 375 31.88 11.13 -26.43
N THR A 376 31.27 10.05 -25.98
CA THR A 376 31.57 9.34 -24.73
C THR A 376 31.75 7.85 -25.01
N THR A 377 32.20 7.07 -24.04
CA THR A 377 32.21 5.60 -24.13
C THR A 377 30.82 4.99 -24.36
N ASP A 378 29.76 5.70 -23.99
CA ASP A 378 28.37 5.25 -24.12
C ASP A 378 27.73 5.62 -25.48
N GLY A 379 28.39 6.46 -26.28
CA GLY A 379 27.81 7.02 -27.49
C GLY A 379 28.10 8.49 -27.72
N CYS A 380 27.49 9.03 -28.77
CA CYS A 380 27.51 10.44 -29.09
C CYS A 380 26.16 11.09 -28.82
N VAL A 381 26.20 12.35 -28.39
CA VAL A 381 25.03 13.20 -28.19
C VAL A 381 25.26 14.57 -28.81
N GLU A 382 24.21 15.15 -29.37
CA GLU A 382 24.21 16.53 -29.85
C GLU A 382 23.92 17.48 -28.69
N VAL A 383 24.86 18.40 -28.44
CA VAL A 383 24.83 19.41 -27.40
C VAL A 383 24.63 20.78 -28.03
N THR A 384 23.41 21.30 -27.94
CA THR A 384 23.05 22.67 -28.32
C THR A 384 23.71 23.68 -27.39
N ASN A 385 23.94 24.91 -27.87
CA ASN A 385 24.64 25.98 -27.14
C ASN A 385 26.13 25.69 -26.81
N LEU A 386 26.71 24.57 -27.27
CA LEU A 386 28.10 24.21 -26.97
C LEU A 386 29.11 25.23 -27.54
N LEU A 387 28.94 25.61 -28.82
CA LEU A 387 29.84 26.55 -29.48
C LEU A 387 29.83 27.92 -28.78
N GLU A 388 28.63 28.44 -28.50
CA GLU A 388 28.44 29.73 -27.84
C GLU A 388 29.09 29.73 -26.45
N ARG A 389 28.86 28.71 -25.63
CA ARG A 389 29.48 28.55 -24.30
C ARG A 389 31.00 28.49 -24.36
N VAL A 390 31.55 27.73 -25.32
CA VAL A 390 33.01 27.65 -25.52
C VAL A 390 33.61 28.97 -25.98
N THR A 391 32.87 29.76 -26.79
CA THR A 391 33.35 31.07 -27.26
C THR A 391 33.19 32.20 -26.25
N ALA A 392 32.18 32.13 -25.39
CA ALA A 392 31.89 33.15 -24.37
C ALA A 392 32.93 33.17 -23.25
N ASP A 393 33.51 32.01 -22.92
CA ASP A 393 34.56 31.90 -21.93
C ASP A 393 35.95 32.01 -22.60
N SER A 394 36.68 33.08 -22.27
CA SER A 394 38.02 33.34 -22.81
C SER A 394 39.03 32.22 -22.54
N THR A 395 38.88 31.46 -21.46
CA THR A 395 39.75 30.35 -21.09
C THR A 395 39.47 29.11 -21.93
N LEU A 396 38.18 28.79 -22.15
CA LEU A 396 37.72 27.72 -23.05
C LEU A 396 38.02 28.04 -24.51
N ALA A 397 37.82 29.29 -24.93
CA ALA A 397 38.14 29.77 -26.27
C ALA A 397 39.65 29.67 -26.54
N ALA A 398 40.49 30.09 -25.59
CA ALA A 398 41.94 29.96 -25.68
C ALA A 398 42.41 28.49 -25.60
N TRP A 399 41.72 27.63 -24.86
CA TRP A 399 41.97 26.20 -24.80
C TRP A 399 41.62 25.51 -26.12
N HIS A 400 40.45 25.82 -26.69
CA HIS A 400 40.03 25.34 -28.00
C HIS A 400 40.96 25.86 -29.11
N ALA A 401 41.31 27.15 -29.10
CA ALA A 401 42.28 27.72 -30.03
C ALA A 401 43.66 27.06 -29.91
N ARG A 402 44.13 26.71 -28.71
CA ARG A 402 45.38 25.96 -28.51
C ARG A 402 45.29 24.51 -29.00
N ALA A 403 44.14 23.86 -28.82
CA ALA A 403 43.88 22.52 -29.34
C ALA A 403 43.83 22.49 -30.88
N VAL A 404 43.28 23.54 -31.51
CA VAL A 404 43.17 23.68 -32.98
C VAL A 404 44.46 24.23 -33.60
N SER A 405 45.19 25.11 -32.91
CA SER A 405 46.41 25.78 -33.40
C SER A 405 47.70 25.00 -33.14
N ALA A 406 47.63 23.84 -32.47
CA ALA A 406 48.73 22.88 -32.40
C ALA A 406 48.97 22.27 -33.80
N ASN A 407 49.76 23.00 -34.61
CA ASN A 407 50.21 22.71 -35.97
C ASN A 407 49.95 21.27 -36.46
N GLN A 408 49.01 21.13 -37.39
CA GLN A 408 48.90 20.32 -38.64
C GLN A 408 49.74 19.03 -38.87
N LYS A 409 50.55 18.53 -37.94
CA LYS A 409 51.39 17.33 -38.09
C LYS A 409 50.88 16.09 -37.34
N ALA A 410 49.71 16.15 -36.71
CA ALA A 410 49.15 14.99 -36.03
C ALA A 410 47.66 14.80 -36.34
N ARG A 411 47.35 13.95 -37.33
CA ARG A 411 46.09 13.18 -37.44
C ARG A 411 45.84 12.23 -36.24
N ARG A 412 46.50 12.48 -35.10
CA ARG A 412 46.59 11.61 -33.92
C ARG A 412 46.51 12.41 -32.60
N GLN A 413 46.08 13.66 -32.61
CA GLN A 413 45.81 14.37 -31.36
C GLN A 413 44.36 14.11 -30.92
N ARG A 414 44.24 13.63 -29.68
CA ARG A 414 42.98 13.24 -29.06
C ARG A 414 42.04 14.45 -29.00
N PRO A 415 40.76 14.30 -29.38
CA PRO A 415 39.81 15.39 -29.31
C PRO A 415 39.69 15.88 -27.86
N PRO A 416 39.42 17.17 -27.69
CA PRO A 416 39.62 17.83 -26.42
C PRO A 416 38.50 17.41 -25.45
N ALA A 417 38.87 17.07 -24.21
CA ALA A 417 37.96 16.49 -23.22
C ALA A 417 37.29 17.59 -22.39
N VAL A 418 35.97 17.49 -22.24
CA VAL A 418 35.12 18.46 -21.55
C VAL A 418 34.19 17.75 -20.58
N ALA A 419 33.84 18.43 -19.49
CA ALA A 419 32.65 18.13 -18.72
C ALA A 419 31.58 19.15 -19.11
N VAL A 420 30.43 18.66 -19.54
CA VAL A 420 29.25 19.46 -19.89
C VAL A 420 28.20 19.15 -18.85
N ALA A 421 27.67 20.18 -18.19
CA ALA A 421 26.42 20.07 -17.47
C ALA A 421 25.33 20.71 -18.32
N GLY A 422 24.30 19.95 -18.65
CA GLY A 422 23.25 20.42 -19.56
C GLY A 422 21.87 19.89 -19.24
N ALA A 423 20.86 20.67 -19.62
CA ALA A 423 19.46 20.30 -19.52
C ALA A 423 19.03 19.45 -20.72
N LEU A 424 18.06 18.58 -20.52
CA LEU A 424 17.49 17.73 -21.57
C LEU A 424 16.61 18.57 -22.51
N THR A 425 16.71 18.35 -23.82
CA THR A 425 15.80 18.95 -24.81
C THR A 425 15.28 17.89 -25.77
N ARG A 426 13.98 17.96 -26.11
CA ARG A 426 13.35 17.03 -27.06
C ARG A 426 12.67 17.79 -28.18
N ASP A 427 12.73 17.25 -29.40
CA ASP A 427 12.04 17.81 -30.55
C ASP A 427 10.66 17.17 -30.79
N ASP A 428 9.92 17.70 -31.75
CA ASP A 428 8.58 17.25 -32.16
C ASP A 428 8.54 15.81 -32.69
N LYS A 429 9.70 15.25 -33.04
CA LYS A 429 9.87 13.87 -33.50
C LYS A 429 10.26 12.92 -32.36
N GLY A 430 10.51 13.43 -31.16
CA GLY A 430 10.95 12.66 -29.99
C GLY A 430 12.45 12.36 -29.98
N ARG A 431 13.27 13.10 -30.71
CA ARG A 431 14.74 13.02 -30.63
C ARG A 431 15.24 13.82 -29.43
N THR A 432 16.24 13.28 -28.74
CA THR A 432 16.75 13.88 -27.51
C THR A 432 18.13 14.51 -27.73
N THR A 433 18.26 15.79 -27.41
CA THR A 433 19.50 16.57 -27.41
C THR A 433 19.76 17.14 -26.01
N LEU A 434 20.96 17.67 -25.78
CA LEU A 434 21.29 18.37 -24.54
C LEU A 434 21.48 19.86 -24.81
N ARG A 435 21.10 20.73 -23.87
CA ARG A 435 21.42 22.16 -23.90
C ARG A 435 22.51 22.45 -22.88
N ALA A 436 23.68 22.87 -23.34
CA ALA A 436 24.79 23.20 -22.44
C ALA A 436 24.47 24.40 -21.55
N GLU A 437 24.54 24.18 -20.23
CA GLU A 437 24.43 25.23 -19.21
C GLU A 437 25.82 25.63 -18.72
N GLU A 438 26.63 24.63 -18.39
CA GLU A 438 28.03 24.79 -18.02
C GLU A 438 28.89 23.87 -18.87
N VAL A 439 30.05 24.38 -19.25
CA VAL A 439 31.07 23.62 -19.95
C VAL A 439 32.38 23.93 -19.26
N ARG A 440 33.17 22.90 -18.94
CA ARG A 440 34.53 23.08 -18.43
C ARG A 440 35.49 22.11 -19.12
N PRO A 441 36.74 22.49 -19.36
CA PRO A 441 37.73 21.57 -19.90
C PRO A 441 38.20 20.62 -18.79
N LEU A 442 38.36 19.33 -19.10
CA LEU A 442 38.94 18.37 -18.16
C LEU A 442 40.46 18.47 -18.15
N THR A 443 41.07 18.40 -16.97
CA THR A 443 42.52 18.29 -16.82
C THR A 443 43.03 16.94 -17.34
N LYS A 444 44.33 16.83 -17.58
CA LYS A 444 44.95 15.55 -17.99
C LYS A 444 44.78 14.43 -16.96
N ALA A 445 44.64 14.78 -15.67
CA ALA A 445 44.41 13.82 -14.60
C ALA A 445 42.95 13.37 -14.59
N GLU A 446 41.99 14.32 -14.59
CA GLU A 446 40.56 14.01 -14.65
C GLU A 446 40.19 13.21 -15.90
N ALA A 447 40.70 13.59 -17.08
CA ALA A 447 40.45 12.86 -18.31
C ALA A 447 41.09 11.45 -18.37
N ARG A 448 42.04 11.14 -17.47
CA ARG A 448 42.59 9.78 -17.31
C ARG A 448 41.76 8.91 -16.37
N TYR A 449 41.10 9.53 -15.39
CA TYR A 449 40.26 8.84 -14.40
C TYR A 449 38.77 8.82 -14.79
N SER A 450 38.36 9.65 -15.75
CA SER A 450 37.01 9.67 -16.29
C SER A 450 36.69 8.37 -17.01
N MET A 451 35.61 7.71 -16.60
CA MET A 451 35.11 6.49 -17.24
C MET A 451 34.38 6.77 -18.56
N MET A 452 33.93 8.02 -18.79
CA MET A 452 33.08 8.38 -19.93
C MET A 452 33.81 9.12 -21.05
N ALA A 453 34.87 9.87 -20.73
CA ALA A 453 35.59 10.66 -21.74
C ALA A 453 36.38 9.80 -22.75
N GLY A 454 36.59 8.51 -22.46
CA GLY A 454 37.40 7.60 -23.27
C GLY A 454 38.88 7.98 -23.30
N SER A 455 39.76 6.99 -23.21
CA SER A 455 41.20 7.19 -23.27
C SER A 455 41.69 7.42 -24.71
N SER A 456 40.92 6.94 -25.69
CA SER A 456 41.17 7.01 -27.13
C SER A 456 39.88 7.25 -27.95
N LEU A 457 40.02 7.60 -29.23
CA LEU A 457 38.87 7.73 -30.15
C LEU A 457 38.25 6.38 -30.54
N GLU A 458 39.02 5.29 -30.43
CA GLU A 458 38.57 3.93 -30.77
C GLU A 458 37.59 3.38 -29.72
N GLU A 459 37.64 3.91 -28.50
CA GLU A 459 36.71 3.58 -27.40
C GLU A 459 35.36 4.30 -27.51
N ILE A 460 35.24 5.30 -28.39
CA ILE A 460 34.01 6.09 -28.55
C ILE A 460 33.20 5.50 -29.71
N PRO A 461 31.99 4.96 -29.48
CA PRO A 461 31.16 4.41 -30.54
C PRO A 461 30.49 5.54 -31.36
N VAL A 462 31.25 6.16 -32.26
CA VAL A 462 30.82 7.34 -33.05
C VAL A 462 29.58 7.08 -33.91
N HIS A 463 29.34 5.81 -34.27
CA HIS A 463 28.16 5.39 -35.05
C HIS A 463 26.87 5.36 -34.22
N TYR A 464 26.97 5.29 -32.89
CA TYR A 464 25.83 5.31 -31.99
C TYR A 464 25.58 6.74 -31.51
N ASN A 465 24.66 7.43 -32.20
CA ASN A 465 24.27 8.80 -31.86
C ASN A 465 22.84 8.79 -31.28
N ALA A 466 22.74 9.03 -29.97
CA ALA A 466 21.47 9.04 -29.25
C ALA A 466 20.51 10.11 -29.78
N SER A 467 21.04 11.27 -30.20
CA SER A 467 20.26 12.39 -30.74
C SER A 467 19.69 12.17 -32.13
N ARG A 468 20.10 11.09 -32.83
CA ARG A 468 19.53 10.72 -34.13
C ARG A 468 18.34 9.77 -34.03
N ILE A 469 18.14 9.14 -32.87
CA ILE A 469 17.08 8.16 -32.66
C ILE A 469 15.83 8.89 -32.16
N ALA A 470 14.75 8.77 -32.90
CA ALA A 470 13.45 9.28 -32.49
C ALA A 470 12.77 8.27 -31.55
N HIS A 471 12.37 8.70 -30.36
CA HIS A 471 11.66 7.84 -29.40
C HIS A 471 10.16 8.13 -29.42
N SER A 472 9.36 7.06 -29.44
CA SER A 472 7.91 7.13 -29.36
C SER A 472 7.40 6.15 -28.33
N TYR A 473 6.39 6.56 -27.58
CA TYR A 473 5.84 5.79 -26.48
C TYR A 473 4.35 5.59 -26.68
N GLY A 474 3.88 4.42 -26.29
CA GLY A 474 2.48 4.03 -26.41
C GLY A 474 2.10 3.01 -25.36
N ALA A 475 0.81 2.68 -25.29
CA ALA A 475 0.33 1.63 -24.41
C ALA A 475 -0.75 0.77 -25.08
N LEU A 476 -0.68 -0.53 -24.85
CA LEU A 476 -1.68 -1.49 -25.29
C LEU A 476 -2.67 -1.73 -24.15
N LEU A 477 -3.88 -1.18 -24.27
CA LEU A 477 -4.93 -1.40 -23.28
C LEU A 477 -5.56 -2.78 -23.46
N ILE A 478 -5.46 -3.59 -22.41
CA ILE A 478 -5.94 -4.96 -22.36
C ILE A 478 -7.07 -5.07 -21.34
N ARG A 479 -8.13 -5.73 -21.80
CA ARG A 479 -9.31 -6.08 -21.02
C ARG A 479 -9.59 -7.56 -21.22
N GLY A 480 -9.09 -8.38 -20.31
CA GLY A 480 -9.21 -9.84 -20.38
C GLY A 480 -8.65 -10.40 -21.70
N ARG A 481 -9.48 -11.11 -22.48
CA ARG A 481 -9.13 -11.66 -23.81
C ARG A 481 -8.96 -10.64 -24.93
N LYS A 482 -9.28 -9.36 -24.70
CA LYS A 482 -9.32 -8.31 -25.74
C LYS A 482 -8.31 -7.21 -25.52
N CYS A 483 -7.95 -6.52 -26.59
CA CYS A 483 -7.21 -5.26 -26.54
C CYS A 483 -7.94 -4.16 -27.33
N ALA A 484 -7.63 -2.90 -26.99
CA ALA A 484 -8.06 -1.76 -27.77
C ALA A 484 -7.04 -1.47 -28.87
N LEU A 485 -7.51 -1.37 -30.12
CA LEU A 485 -6.72 -0.87 -31.25
C LEU A 485 -7.33 0.44 -31.74
N ALA A 486 -6.49 1.43 -32.03
CA ALA A 486 -6.93 2.75 -32.46
C ALA A 486 -6.87 2.90 -33.98
N ARG A 487 -7.78 3.71 -34.52
CA ARG A 487 -7.92 3.95 -35.95
C ARG A 487 -7.05 5.14 -36.39
N THR A 488 -6.27 5.01 -37.48
CA THR A 488 -5.49 6.13 -38.02
C THR A 488 -6.36 7.11 -38.78
N VAL A 489 -6.46 8.36 -38.28
CA VAL A 489 -7.27 9.44 -38.88
C VAL A 489 -6.57 10.14 -40.07
N LYS A 490 -5.40 9.65 -40.53
CA LYS A 490 -4.72 10.22 -41.71
C LYS A 490 -5.30 9.69 -43.02
N GLY A 491 -6.28 10.42 -43.56
CA GLY A 491 -6.73 10.31 -44.95
C GLY A 491 -7.97 9.44 -45.14
N ALA A 492 -9.00 10.02 -45.75
CA ALA A 492 -10.38 9.53 -45.83
C ALA A 492 -10.64 8.26 -46.68
N VAL A 493 -9.64 7.37 -46.87
CA VAL A 493 -9.81 6.22 -47.77
C VAL A 493 -9.44 4.87 -47.16
N ASP A 494 -8.59 4.78 -46.13
CA ASP A 494 -8.34 3.49 -45.44
C ASP A 494 -7.96 3.74 -43.97
N ALA A 495 -8.94 3.67 -43.09
CA ALA A 495 -8.74 3.92 -41.67
C ALA A 495 -8.21 2.64 -40.99
N ARG A 496 -6.87 2.53 -40.89
CA ARG A 496 -6.14 1.33 -40.43
C ARG A 496 -6.11 1.25 -38.90
N MET A 497 -6.05 0.03 -38.37
CA MET A 497 -5.97 -0.22 -36.94
C MET A 497 -4.51 -0.40 -36.52
N ARG A 498 -4.10 0.24 -35.42
CA ARG A 498 -2.74 0.16 -34.89
C ARG A 498 -2.72 0.24 -33.37
N ILE A 499 -1.58 -0.13 -32.78
CA ILE A 499 -1.30 0.14 -31.37
C ILE A 499 -1.10 1.66 -31.22
N PRO A 500 -1.76 2.31 -30.23
CA PRO A 500 -1.64 3.75 -30.06
C PRO A 500 -0.27 4.13 -29.48
N PHE A 501 0.46 4.97 -30.20
CA PHE A 501 1.74 5.55 -29.76
C PHE A 501 1.95 6.95 -30.36
N THR A 502 2.72 7.79 -29.67
CA THR A 502 3.04 9.17 -30.07
C THR A 502 4.54 9.44 -29.85
N PRO A 503 5.17 10.36 -30.62
CA PRO A 503 6.47 10.89 -30.23
C PRO A 503 6.38 11.63 -28.90
N HIS A 504 7.50 11.63 -28.20
CA HIS A 504 7.72 12.44 -27.01
C HIS A 504 7.71 13.92 -27.38
N SER A 505 6.95 14.76 -26.66
CA SER A 505 6.72 16.15 -27.06
C SER A 505 7.42 17.20 -26.20
N SER A 506 7.91 16.84 -25.01
CA SER A 506 8.55 17.77 -24.07
C SER A 506 9.64 17.07 -23.27
N ALA A 507 10.71 17.77 -22.89
CA ALA A 507 11.70 17.21 -21.98
C ALA A 507 11.13 16.96 -20.56
N GLU A 508 10.06 17.65 -20.16
CA GLU A 508 9.43 17.51 -18.83
C GLU A 508 8.53 16.27 -18.72
N GLU A 509 8.08 15.72 -19.85
CA GLU A 509 7.18 14.57 -19.88
C GLU A 509 7.98 13.26 -19.70
N SER A 510 7.51 12.32 -18.89
CA SER A 510 8.18 11.00 -18.77
C SER A 510 7.81 10.08 -19.94
N CYS A 511 8.54 8.98 -20.12
CA CYS A 511 8.19 7.98 -21.13
C CYS A 511 6.84 7.29 -20.86
N ILE A 512 6.48 7.13 -19.58
CA ILE A 512 5.20 6.55 -19.14
C ILE A 512 4.07 7.55 -19.37
N ASP A 513 4.26 8.83 -19.03
CA ASP A 513 3.25 9.88 -19.26
C ASP A 513 2.94 10.02 -20.75
N CYS A 514 3.96 9.95 -21.60
CA CYS A 514 3.81 9.95 -23.05
C CYS A 514 3.01 8.72 -23.55
N ALA A 515 3.26 7.53 -22.98
CA ALA A 515 2.49 6.32 -23.30
C ALA A 515 1.03 6.40 -22.85
N VAL A 516 0.78 6.93 -21.65
CA VAL A 516 -0.57 7.15 -21.11
C VAL A 516 -1.31 8.17 -21.97
N ARG A 517 -0.67 9.29 -22.33
CA ARG A 517 -1.22 10.29 -23.24
C ARG A 517 -1.56 9.67 -24.59
N ALA A 518 -0.67 8.89 -25.20
CA ALA A 518 -0.94 8.24 -26.48
C ALA A 518 -2.19 7.35 -26.44
N LEU A 519 -2.37 6.58 -25.37
CA LEU A 519 -3.52 5.70 -25.19
C LEU A 519 -4.81 6.48 -24.91
N CYS A 520 -4.77 7.42 -23.97
CA CYS A 520 -5.91 8.29 -23.64
C CYS A 520 -6.37 9.08 -24.87
N ASP A 521 -5.41 9.54 -25.67
CA ASP A 521 -5.70 10.38 -26.83
C ASP A 521 -6.33 9.62 -27.98
N ALA A 522 -5.90 8.38 -28.18
CA ALA A 522 -6.31 7.55 -29.30
C ALA A 522 -7.56 6.71 -29.01
N CYS A 523 -7.79 6.32 -27.75
CA CYS A 523 -8.92 5.48 -27.34
C CYS A 523 -9.98 6.24 -26.53
N GLU A 524 -9.82 7.55 -26.30
CA GLU A 524 -10.75 8.38 -25.49
C GLU A 524 -11.01 7.84 -24.06
N VAL A 525 -10.06 7.05 -23.52
CA VAL A 525 -10.14 6.45 -22.18
C VAL A 525 -9.47 7.37 -21.14
N SER A 526 -10.00 7.43 -19.92
CA SER A 526 -9.35 8.13 -18.79
C SER A 526 -8.22 7.29 -18.21
N SER A 527 -7.12 7.90 -17.78
CA SER A 527 -6.03 7.21 -17.09
C SER A 527 -6.48 6.48 -15.82
N ASP A 528 -7.58 6.91 -15.18
CA ASP A 528 -8.15 6.27 -13.99
C ASP A 528 -8.82 4.91 -14.29
N ASN A 529 -9.01 4.56 -15.56
CA ASN A 529 -9.67 3.31 -15.97
C ASN A 529 -8.68 2.18 -16.22
N PHE A 530 -7.38 2.45 -16.20
CA PHE A 530 -6.34 1.46 -16.44
C PHE A 530 -5.09 1.76 -15.62
N PHE A 531 -4.25 0.76 -15.45
CA PHE A 531 -2.94 0.92 -14.82
C PHE A 531 -1.86 0.23 -15.66
N LEU A 532 -0.62 0.70 -15.55
CA LEU A 532 0.54 0.12 -16.20
C LEU A 532 1.36 -0.62 -15.14
N PRO A 533 1.34 -1.97 -15.10
CA PRO A 533 2.10 -2.72 -14.11
C PRO A 533 3.61 -2.55 -14.33
N SER A 534 4.35 -2.17 -13.29
CA SER A 534 5.81 -1.95 -13.39
C SER A 534 6.63 -3.23 -13.56
N TYR A 535 6.07 -4.39 -13.20
CA TYR A 535 6.73 -5.69 -13.36
C TYR A 535 6.59 -6.26 -14.79
N LEU A 536 5.73 -5.69 -15.64
CA LEU A 536 5.62 -6.10 -17.04
C LEU A 536 6.63 -5.33 -17.88
N PRO A 537 7.60 -6.01 -18.53
CA PRO A 537 8.56 -5.33 -19.37
C PRO A 537 7.85 -4.71 -20.59
N PRO A 538 8.16 -3.45 -20.95
CA PRO A 538 7.59 -2.82 -22.12
C PRO A 538 8.15 -3.47 -23.39
N VAL A 539 7.31 -3.56 -24.42
CA VAL A 539 7.65 -4.16 -25.71
C VAL A 539 8.23 -3.09 -26.62
N THR A 540 9.39 -3.34 -27.22
CA THR A 540 10.07 -2.35 -28.08
C THR A 540 10.21 -2.88 -29.50
N PHE A 541 9.83 -2.08 -30.49
CA PHE A 541 10.00 -2.42 -31.90
C PHE A 541 10.48 -1.23 -32.72
N TYR A 542 11.02 -1.52 -33.91
CA TYR A 542 11.71 -0.55 -34.77
C TYR A 542 11.02 -0.48 -36.14
N PRO A 543 10.11 0.49 -36.36
CA PRO A 543 9.43 0.61 -37.64
C PRO A 543 10.40 1.01 -38.75
N THR A 544 10.23 0.41 -39.94
CA THR A 544 11.01 0.75 -41.12
C THR A 544 10.75 2.20 -41.52
N ALA A 545 11.81 2.97 -41.78
CA ALA A 545 11.70 4.38 -42.14
C ALA A 545 10.82 4.58 -43.39
N THR A 546 9.69 5.28 -43.23
CA THR A 546 8.87 5.75 -44.35
C THR A 546 9.47 7.02 -44.94
N ALA A 547 9.18 7.34 -46.21
CA ALA A 547 9.75 8.50 -46.91
C ALA A 547 9.58 9.86 -46.19
N ASP A 548 8.60 9.99 -45.29
CA ASP A 548 8.31 11.20 -44.50
C ASP A 548 9.07 11.27 -43.14
N ASP A 549 9.67 10.18 -42.68
CA ASP A 549 10.35 10.09 -41.37
C ASP A 549 11.88 10.13 -41.54
N ALA A 550 12.50 11.21 -41.06
CA ALA A 550 13.88 11.58 -41.35
C ALA A 550 14.97 10.86 -40.51
N GLY A 551 14.72 9.64 -40.02
CA GLY A 551 15.69 8.90 -39.20
C GLY A 551 15.17 7.61 -38.55
N PRO A 552 16.06 6.85 -37.85
CA PRO A 552 15.68 5.64 -37.12
C PRO A 552 14.74 5.97 -35.95
N ARG A 553 13.69 5.17 -35.77
CA ARG A 553 12.69 5.34 -34.70
C ARG A 553 12.66 4.11 -33.79
N CYS A 554 12.57 4.35 -32.49
CA CYS A 554 12.39 3.35 -31.45
C CYS A 554 10.99 3.55 -30.84
N VAL A 555 10.13 2.54 -30.92
CA VAL A 555 8.77 2.59 -30.36
C VAL A 555 8.69 1.65 -29.16
N THR A 556 8.31 2.18 -28.01
CA THR A 556 8.16 1.42 -26.76
C THR A 556 6.69 1.40 -26.33
N ILE A 557 6.11 0.22 -26.24
CA ILE A 557 4.72 -0.04 -25.88
C ILE A 557 4.63 -0.64 -24.47
N TYR A 558 3.95 0.06 -23.58
CA TYR A 558 3.63 -0.45 -22.25
C TYR A 558 2.34 -1.29 -22.29
N THR A 559 2.27 -2.30 -21.43
CA THR A 559 1.02 -3.04 -21.23
C THR A 559 0.14 -2.30 -20.22
N ALA A 560 -1.05 -1.88 -20.63
CA ALA A 560 -2.04 -1.26 -19.75
C ALA A 560 -3.18 -2.24 -19.46
N LEU A 561 -3.59 -2.36 -18.21
CA LEU A 561 -4.66 -3.27 -17.76
C LEU A 561 -5.84 -2.47 -17.24
N ALA A 562 -7.06 -2.80 -17.68
CA ALA A 562 -8.28 -2.14 -17.22
C ALA A 562 -8.60 -2.46 -15.74
N ILE A 563 -8.98 -1.45 -14.94
CA ILE A 563 -9.21 -1.55 -13.47
C ILE A 563 -10.57 -2.16 -13.12
N SER A 564 -11.61 -1.87 -13.89
CA SER A 564 -12.97 -2.41 -13.67
C SER A 564 -13.63 -2.75 -14.99
N PRO A 565 -13.11 -3.75 -15.71
CA PRO A 565 -13.73 -4.16 -16.95
C PRO A 565 -15.11 -4.76 -16.65
N PRO A 566 -16.16 -4.40 -17.42
CA PRO A 566 -17.48 -4.99 -17.21
C PRO A 566 -17.39 -6.51 -17.34
N SER A 567 -17.99 -7.26 -16.41
CA SER A 567 -17.99 -8.72 -16.35
C SER A 567 -18.81 -9.32 -17.49
N ARG A 568 -18.27 -9.24 -18.70
CA ARG A 568 -18.91 -9.72 -19.92
C ARG A 568 -18.33 -11.10 -20.22
N GLY A 569 -19.13 -12.15 -20.00
CA GLY A 569 -18.72 -13.53 -20.25
C GLY A 569 -18.44 -13.82 -21.72
N VAL A 570 -18.00 -15.05 -22.01
CA VAL A 570 -17.58 -15.54 -23.35
C VAL A 570 -18.54 -15.22 -24.50
N ALA A 571 -19.85 -15.16 -24.23
CA ALA A 571 -20.87 -14.83 -25.24
C ALA A 571 -20.80 -13.36 -25.74
N SER A 572 -20.26 -12.44 -24.93
CA SER A 572 -20.08 -11.04 -25.31
C SER A 572 -18.88 -10.84 -26.24
N ASP A 573 -17.95 -11.79 -26.30
CA ASP A 573 -16.77 -11.65 -27.13
C ASP A 573 -17.14 -11.57 -28.61
N ALA A 574 -18.12 -12.38 -29.03
CA ALA A 574 -18.65 -12.39 -30.40
C ALA A 574 -19.49 -11.14 -30.76
N VAL A 575 -20.06 -10.44 -29.76
CA VAL A 575 -20.93 -9.28 -29.99
C VAL A 575 -20.12 -7.99 -30.13
N GLU A 576 -19.10 -7.78 -29.29
CA GLU A 576 -18.24 -6.58 -29.40
C GLU A 576 -17.03 -6.80 -30.33
N ASP A 577 -16.83 -8.00 -30.89
CA ASP A 577 -15.91 -8.20 -32.03
C ASP A 577 -16.56 -7.78 -33.37
N VAL A 578 -17.70 -7.09 -33.35
CA VAL A 578 -18.27 -6.45 -34.53
C VAL A 578 -17.53 -5.10 -34.74
N PRO A 579 -17.08 -4.76 -35.97
CA PRO A 579 -16.44 -3.48 -36.21
C PRO A 579 -17.41 -2.31 -35.95
N GLU A 580 -16.94 -1.30 -35.22
CA GLU A 580 -17.68 -0.05 -34.97
C GLU A 580 -16.96 1.10 -35.71
N PRO A 581 -17.20 1.26 -37.02
CA PRO A 581 -16.45 2.22 -37.85
C PRO A 581 -16.67 3.68 -37.46
N GLU A 582 -17.70 3.97 -36.67
CA GLU A 582 -18.02 5.31 -36.15
C GLU A 582 -17.18 5.69 -34.92
N GLU A 583 -16.57 4.71 -34.24
CA GLU A 583 -15.74 4.93 -33.05
C GLU A 583 -14.24 5.07 -33.40
N PRO A 584 -13.46 5.85 -32.61
CA PRO A 584 -12.03 6.06 -32.86
C PRO A 584 -11.16 4.84 -32.57
N TYR A 585 -11.70 3.80 -31.91
CA TYR A 585 -11.01 2.56 -31.56
C TYR A 585 -12.00 1.39 -31.50
N ASP A 586 -11.50 0.17 -31.66
CA ASP A 586 -12.30 -1.06 -31.52
C ASP A 586 -11.72 -1.95 -30.41
N TRP A 587 -12.59 -2.64 -29.66
CA TRP A 587 -12.20 -3.74 -28.78
C TRP A 587 -12.12 -5.05 -29.56
N VAL A 588 -10.94 -5.64 -29.64
CA VAL A 588 -10.72 -6.80 -30.51
C VAL A 588 -10.07 -7.97 -29.76
N THR A 589 -10.50 -9.18 -30.08
CA THR A 589 -9.80 -10.40 -29.65
C THR A 589 -8.39 -10.48 -30.23
N PHE A 590 -7.49 -11.16 -29.54
CA PHE A 590 -6.08 -11.33 -29.96
C PHE A 590 -5.92 -11.82 -31.40
N SER A 591 -6.67 -12.86 -31.80
CA SER A 591 -6.61 -13.39 -33.17
C SER A 591 -7.02 -12.35 -34.22
N ARG A 592 -8.04 -11.54 -33.91
CA ARG A 592 -8.49 -10.47 -34.79
C ARG A 592 -7.51 -9.29 -34.81
N ALA A 593 -6.92 -8.94 -33.66
CA ALA A 593 -5.88 -7.92 -33.55
C ALA A 593 -4.71 -8.22 -34.49
N LEU A 594 -4.23 -9.46 -34.54
CA LEU A 594 -3.15 -9.89 -35.44
C LEU A 594 -3.51 -9.73 -36.93
N THR A 595 -4.80 -9.86 -37.29
CA THR A 595 -5.27 -9.67 -38.67
C THR A 595 -5.50 -8.21 -39.05
N LEU A 596 -5.86 -7.36 -38.07
CA LEU A 596 -6.20 -5.95 -38.30
C LEU A 596 -4.97 -5.05 -38.33
N VAL A 597 -3.94 -5.40 -37.56
CA VAL A 597 -2.65 -4.72 -37.58
C VAL A 597 -1.92 -5.04 -38.90
N GLU A 598 -1.44 -3.99 -39.58
CA GLU A 598 -0.86 -4.10 -40.92
C GLU A 598 0.59 -4.61 -40.91
N THR A 599 1.40 -4.08 -39.99
CA THR A 599 2.85 -4.30 -39.99
C THR A 599 3.25 -5.54 -39.19
N GLU A 600 4.23 -6.29 -39.70
CA GLU A 600 4.70 -7.51 -39.01
C GLU A 600 5.32 -7.17 -37.64
N VAL A 601 6.04 -6.04 -37.56
CA VAL A 601 6.65 -5.57 -36.30
C VAL A 601 5.62 -5.26 -35.22
N GLU A 602 4.44 -4.75 -35.57
CA GLU A 602 3.36 -4.55 -34.59
C GLU A 602 2.65 -5.88 -34.22
N ARG A 603 2.59 -6.86 -35.14
CA ARG A 603 2.09 -8.22 -34.82
C ARG A 603 3.02 -8.92 -33.83
N GLU A 604 4.33 -8.86 -34.05
CA GLU A 604 5.34 -9.36 -33.13
C GLU A 604 5.20 -8.69 -31.76
N ALA A 605 4.96 -7.37 -31.74
CA ALA A 605 4.75 -6.64 -30.48
C ALA A 605 3.51 -7.12 -29.70
N LEU A 606 2.39 -7.41 -30.39
CA LEU A 606 1.20 -8.00 -29.76
C LEU A 606 1.48 -9.40 -29.18
N GLN A 607 2.24 -10.22 -29.90
CA GLN A 607 2.63 -11.56 -29.44
C GLN A 607 3.55 -11.49 -28.23
N GLU A 608 4.51 -10.56 -28.21
CA GLU A 608 5.41 -10.37 -27.08
C GLU A 608 4.67 -9.89 -25.83
N ALA A 609 3.75 -8.93 -25.96
CA ALA A 609 2.87 -8.49 -24.87
C ALA A 609 2.03 -9.64 -24.32
N GLN A 610 1.50 -10.51 -25.18
CA GLN A 610 0.78 -11.72 -24.79
C GLN A 610 1.67 -12.69 -23.99
N VAL A 611 2.92 -12.91 -24.43
CA VAL A 611 3.87 -13.77 -23.72
C VAL A 611 4.22 -13.20 -22.35
N HIS A 612 4.45 -11.89 -22.23
CA HIS A 612 4.71 -11.22 -20.95
C HIS A 612 3.55 -11.38 -19.98
N LEU A 613 2.31 -11.13 -20.43
CA LEU A 613 1.12 -11.34 -19.60
C LEU A 613 0.91 -12.79 -19.21
N LYS A 614 1.17 -13.74 -20.11
CA LYS A 614 1.08 -15.17 -19.81
C LYS A 614 2.10 -15.60 -18.76
N ARG A 615 3.33 -15.06 -18.80
CA ARG A 615 4.36 -15.32 -17.79
C ARG A 615 4.00 -14.71 -16.45
N ALA A 616 3.54 -13.46 -16.43
CA ALA A 616 3.09 -12.80 -15.20
C ALA A 616 1.90 -13.54 -14.56
N HIS A 617 0.97 -14.04 -15.36
CA HIS A 617 -0.13 -14.86 -14.88
C HIS A 617 0.34 -16.19 -14.26
N LYS A 618 1.26 -16.90 -14.92
CA LYS A 618 1.86 -18.13 -14.40
C LYS A 618 2.61 -17.94 -13.08
N ALA A 619 3.18 -16.76 -12.87
CA ALA A 619 3.91 -16.41 -11.65
C ALA A 619 3.01 -15.83 -10.54
N GLY A 620 1.69 -15.77 -10.74
CA GLY A 620 0.75 -15.17 -9.77
C GLY A 620 0.77 -13.64 -9.69
N LEU A 621 1.60 -12.96 -10.49
CA LEU A 621 1.71 -11.49 -10.51
C LEU A 621 0.51 -10.79 -11.19
N TYR A 622 -0.22 -11.51 -12.05
CA TYR A 622 -1.41 -11.01 -12.74
C TYR A 622 -2.55 -12.03 -12.74
N THR A 623 -3.70 -11.65 -12.18
CA THR A 623 -4.93 -12.46 -12.21
C THR A 623 -5.99 -11.74 -13.05
N PRO A 624 -6.45 -12.32 -14.17
CA PRO A 624 -7.49 -11.68 -14.98
C PRO A 624 -8.82 -11.62 -14.21
N VAL A 625 -9.59 -10.55 -14.42
CA VAL A 625 -10.91 -10.38 -13.81
C VAL A 625 -11.84 -11.53 -14.19
N LYS A 626 -12.57 -12.06 -13.20
CA LYS A 626 -13.48 -13.21 -13.33
C LYS A 626 -14.42 -13.02 -14.52
N GLY A 627 -14.40 -13.98 -15.46
CA GLY A 627 -15.24 -13.98 -16.67
C GLY A 627 -14.62 -13.34 -17.92
N CYS A 628 -13.54 -12.55 -17.79
CA CYS A 628 -12.93 -11.83 -18.91
C CYS A 628 -11.82 -12.63 -19.65
N GLY A 629 -11.24 -13.66 -19.01
CA GLY A 629 -10.20 -14.52 -19.55
C GLY A 629 -8.83 -13.84 -19.76
N LEU A 630 -7.83 -14.57 -20.24
CA LEU A 630 -6.48 -14.03 -20.46
C LEU A 630 -6.26 -13.59 -21.91
N PHE A 631 -5.56 -12.48 -22.14
CA PHE A 631 -5.25 -12.00 -23.50
C PHE A 631 -4.55 -13.08 -24.33
N GLY A 632 -5.15 -13.45 -25.47
CA GLY A 632 -4.66 -14.53 -26.34
C GLY A 632 -5.16 -15.94 -26.01
N GLU A 633 -6.07 -16.11 -25.04
CA GLU A 633 -6.76 -17.37 -24.79
C GLU A 633 -7.86 -17.63 -25.85
N GLY A 634 -7.86 -18.82 -26.47
CA GLY A 634 -8.82 -19.18 -27.52
C GLY A 634 -10.19 -19.58 -26.97
N VAL A 635 -11.26 -19.05 -27.57
CA VAL A 635 -12.65 -19.44 -27.28
C VAL A 635 -13.07 -20.59 -28.19
N LYS A 636 -13.36 -21.79 -27.66
CA LYS A 636 -13.91 -22.90 -28.46
C LYS A 636 -15.42 -22.72 -28.66
N PRO A 637 -15.94 -22.72 -29.91
CA PRO A 637 -17.38 -22.66 -30.16
C PRO A 637 -18.06 -23.95 -29.70
N ARG A 638 -19.22 -23.80 -29.06
CA ARG A 638 -20.08 -24.91 -28.62
C ARG A 638 -20.92 -25.35 -29.83
N SER A 639 -20.69 -26.55 -30.35
CA SER A 639 -21.51 -27.16 -31.41
C SER A 639 -22.38 -28.27 -30.81
N ASP A 640 -23.69 -28.05 -30.81
CA ASP A 640 -24.69 -29.08 -30.56
C ASP A 640 -25.11 -29.67 -31.92
N GLY A 641 -25.17 -31.01 -32.03
CA GLY A 641 -25.64 -31.72 -33.21
C GLY A 641 -25.20 -33.19 -33.25
N GLU A 642 -26.02 -34.07 -32.69
CA GLU A 642 -25.85 -35.53 -32.64
C GLU A 642 -25.78 -36.20 -34.03
N ALA A 643 -24.91 -37.20 -34.21
CA ALA A 643 -25.22 -38.54 -34.74
C ALA A 643 -23.95 -39.37 -35.06
N GLY A 644 -23.93 -40.64 -34.63
CA GLY A 644 -23.40 -41.74 -35.47
C GLY A 644 -22.06 -42.42 -35.15
N ALA A 645 -22.02 -43.19 -34.06
CA ALA A 645 -21.62 -44.61 -33.97
C ALA A 645 -20.20 -45.15 -34.31
N VAL A 646 -19.85 -46.16 -33.46
CA VAL A 646 -19.00 -47.36 -33.63
C VAL A 646 -17.55 -47.31 -33.08
N ILE A 647 -17.31 -48.19 -32.12
CA ILE A 647 -16.04 -48.48 -31.43
C ILE A 647 -15.36 -49.70 -32.08
N SER A 648 -14.04 -49.67 -32.26
CA SER A 648 -13.18 -50.85 -31.99
C SER A 648 -11.71 -50.47 -31.78
N LYS A 649 -11.14 -51.02 -30.70
CA LYS A 649 -9.76 -50.89 -30.18
C LYS A 649 -8.70 -51.47 -31.12
N GLY A 650 -7.52 -50.83 -31.14
CA GLY A 650 -6.25 -51.53 -31.36
C GLY A 650 -5.21 -50.76 -32.17
N ALA A 651 -4.08 -50.49 -31.53
CA ALA A 651 -2.71 -50.29 -32.05
C ALA A 651 -2.10 -48.90 -31.84
N LEU A 652 -1.12 -48.88 -30.92
CA LEU A 652 0.19 -48.24 -30.99
C LEU A 652 0.40 -47.12 -32.03
N THR A 653 0.99 -46.02 -31.52
CA THR A 653 1.57 -44.85 -32.22
C THR A 653 0.59 -43.78 -32.74
N GLY A 654 0.78 -42.55 -32.27
CA GLY A 654 0.14 -41.32 -32.76
C GLY A 654 -0.75 -40.63 -31.71
N ILE A 655 -0.33 -39.47 -31.21
CA ILE A 655 -1.17 -38.58 -30.39
C ILE A 655 -2.32 -38.05 -31.30
N PRO A 656 -3.55 -37.90 -30.78
CA PRO A 656 -4.00 -36.53 -30.56
C PRO A 656 -4.67 -36.33 -29.19
N ALA A 657 -4.41 -35.15 -28.62
CA ALA A 657 -5.01 -34.61 -27.42
C ALA A 657 -6.55 -34.72 -27.45
N GLY A 658 -7.10 -35.58 -26.59
CA GLY A 658 -8.54 -35.68 -26.32
C GLY A 658 -8.94 -34.64 -25.28
N ALA A 659 -9.83 -33.75 -25.68
CA ALA A 659 -10.29 -32.60 -24.91
C ALA A 659 -10.78 -32.97 -23.51
N ALA A 660 -10.09 -32.45 -22.49
CA ALA A 660 -10.63 -32.32 -21.14
C ALA A 660 -11.91 -31.47 -21.22
N HIS A 661 -13.07 -32.13 -21.22
CA HIS A 661 -14.30 -31.51 -20.79
C HIS A 661 -14.12 -31.20 -19.29
N ARG A 662 -13.56 -30.02 -18.99
CA ARG A 662 -13.62 -29.48 -17.62
C ARG A 662 -15.09 -29.36 -17.26
N LEU A 663 -15.48 -30.13 -16.26
CA LEU A 663 -16.85 -30.15 -15.76
C LEU A 663 -17.19 -28.74 -15.25
N LYS A 664 -18.40 -28.29 -15.60
CA LYS A 664 -18.88 -26.98 -15.12
C LYS A 664 -19.22 -27.01 -13.63
N THR A 665 -19.41 -28.21 -13.05
CA THR A 665 -19.76 -28.45 -11.66
C THR A 665 -19.13 -29.78 -11.23
N LEU A 666 -18.54 -29.83 -10.05
CA LEU A 666 -18.10 -31.05 -9.38
C LEU A 666 -19.10 -31.49 -8.30
N ALA A 667 -20.36 -31.05 -8.41
CA ALA A 667 -21.43 -31.41 -7.49
C ALA A 667 -21.60 -32.94 -7.42
N GLY A 668 -21.48 -33.50 -6.22
CA GLY A 668 -21.54 -34.94 -5.96
C GLY A 668 -20.19 -35.66 -5.96
N ILE A 669 -19.08 -34.94 -6.21
CA ILE A 669 -17.72 -35.38 -5.91
C ILE A 669 -17.34 -34.90 -4.50
N GLU A 670 -16.81 -35.82 -3.71
CA GLU A 670 -16.25 -35.59 -2.38
C GLU A 670 -14.74 -35.77 -2.42
N PHE A 671 -14.01 -34.70 -2.12
CA PHE A 671 -12.55 -34.73 -1.97
C PHE A 671 -12.19 -35.17 -0.56
N TYR A 672 -11.36 -36.20 -0.44
CA TYR A 672 -10.73 -36.60 0.80
C TYR A 672 -9.27 -36.18 0.73
N VAL A 673 -8.95 -35.14 1.48
CA VAL A 673 -7.58 -34.61 1.60
C VAL A 673 -6.92 -35.34 2.75
N ILE A 674 -5.88 -36.10 2.45
CA ILE A 674 -5.19 -36.96 3.40
C ILE A 674 -3.81 -36.36 3.62
N VAL A 675 -3.64 -35.73 4.78
CA VAL A 675 -2.38 -35.16 5.21
C VAL A 675 -1.60 -36.20 5.99
N CYS A 676 -0.39 -36.52 5.54
CA CYS A 676 0.48 -37.50 6.17
C CYS A 676 1.82 -36.85 6.55
N PRO A 677 1.88 -36.20 7.73
CA PRO A 677 3.13 -35.64 8.23
C PRO A 677 4.21 -36.73 8.31
N GLY A 678 5.45 -36.43 7.89
CA GLY A 678 6.57 -37.38 7.95
C GLY A 678 6.85 -38.21 6.69
N GLY A 679 6.25 -37.88 5.54
CA GLY A 679 6.73 -38.33 4.22
C GLY A 679 6.35 -39.76 3.79
N VAL A 680 5.42 -40.40 4.49
CA VAL A 680 5.01 -41.81 4.23
C VAL A 680 3.70 -41.92 3.44
N ALA A 681 3.23 -40.81 2.84
CA ALA A 681 1.98 -40.74 2.09
C ALA A 681 1.85 -41.82 1.00
N ALA A 682 2.98 -42.17 0.35
CA ALA A 682 3.03 -43.18 -0.70
C ALA A 682 2.73 -44.61 -0.22
N GLU A 683 3.02 -44.94 1.04
CA GLU A 683 2.79 -46.30 1.59
C GLU A 683 1.35 -46.49 2.07
N LEU A 684 0.65 -45.41 2.41
CA LEU A 684 -0.75 -45.42 2.81
C LEU A 684 -1.70 -45.42 1.60
N MET A 685 -1.24 -44.92 0.46
CA MET A 685 -2.04 -44.81 -0.77
C MET A 685 -2.71 -46.13 -1.19
N PRO A 686 -2.04 -47.30 -1.21
CA PRO A 686 -2.68 -48.56 -1.60
C PRO A 686 -3.80 -48.99 -0.64
N LEU A 687 -3.60 -48.78 0.67
CA LEU A 687 -4.58 -49.15 1.71
C LEU A 687 -5.85 -48.30 1.61
N LEU A 688 -5.69 -46.99 1.42
CA LEU A 688 -6.78 -46.02 1.36
C LEU A 688 -7.59 -46.14 0.05
N THR A 689 -6.90 -46.35 -1.06
CA THR A 689 -7.48 -46.62 -2.38
C THR A 689 -8.34 -47.89 -2.34
N GLN A 690 -7.87 -48.93 -1.63
CA GLN A 690 -8.61 -50.18 -1.43
C GLN A 690 -9.83 -50.01 -0.53
N ALA A 691 -9.69 -49.28 0.58
CA ALA A 691 -10.77 -49.10 1.57
C ALA A 691 -11.90 -48.19 1.07
N LEU A 692 -11.61 -47.21 0.21
CA LEU A 692 -12.59 -46.25 -0.30
C LEU A 692 -13.20 -46.63 -1.64
N HIS A 693 -12.76 -47.75 -2.21
CA HIS A 693 -13.16 -48.21 -3.54
C HIS A 693 -13.06 -47.11 -4.62
N THR A 694 -12.03 -46.27 -4.50
CA THR A 694 -11.70 -45.22 -5.47
C THR A 694 -10.39 -45.59 -6.14
N THR A 695 -10.27 -45.35 -7.44
CA THR A 695 -9.00 -45.50 -8.19
C THR A 695 -8.44 -44.14 -8.60
N CYS A 696 -9.08 -43.06 -8.16
CA CYS A 696 -8.73 -41.68 -8.45
C CYS A 696 -8.03 -41.05 -7.24
N SER A 697 -6.70 -41.17 -7.22
CA SER A 697 -5.82 -40.57 -6.22
C SER A 697 -4.75 -39.69 -6.85
N LEU A 698 -4.48 -38.53 -6.26
CA LEU A 698 -3.43 -37.60 -6.66
C LEU A 698 -2.50 -37.36 -5.48
N ALA A 699 -1.19 -37.55 -5.69
CA ALA A 699 -0.18 -37.00 -4.79
C ALA A 699 -0.04 -35.51 -5.08
N CYS A 700 -0.30 -34.69 -4.07
CA CYS A 700 -0.24 -33.25 -4.11
C CYS A 700 1.09 -32.80 -3.51
N ASP A 701 1.75 -31.89 -4.23
CA ASP A 701 2.98 -31.21 -3.89
C ASP A 701 2.84 -29.71 -4.16
N THR A 702 3.87 -28.92 -3.84
CA THR A 702 3.91 -27.47 -4.13
C THR A 702 3.71 -27.08 -5.61
N GLU A 703 3.88 -28.00 -6.57
CA GLU A 703 3.64 -27.75 -8.01
C GLU A 703 2.22 -28.15 -8.44
N THR A 704 1.43 -28.73 -7.54
CA THR A 704 0.11 -29.23 -7.83
C THR A 704 -0.85 -28.08 -8.09
N THR A 705 -1.32 -28.01 -9.33
CA THR A 705 -2.28 -26.98 -9.75
C THR A 705 -3.72 -27.43 -9.47
N THR A 706 -4.61 -26.48 -9.22
CA THR A 706 -6.06 -26.74 -9.12
C THR A 706 -6.59 -27.47 -10.36
N SER A 707 -6.00 -27.24 -11.54
CA SER A 707 -6.36 -27.97 -12.76
C SER A 707 -6.04 -29.47 -12.73
N LEU A 708 -4.95 -29.88 -12.07
CA LEU A 708 -4.62 -31.30 -11.89
C LEU A 708 -5.64 -31.99 -10.98
N ILE A 709 -6.09 -31.29 -9.93
CA ILE A 709 -7.15 -31.76 -9.02
C ILE A 709 -8.50 -31.85 -9.75
N GLU A 710 -8.83 -30.87 -10.60
CA GLU A 710 -10.03 -30.91 -11.45
C GLU A 710 -9.98 -32.04 -12.47
N ASP A 711 -8.80 -32.31 -13.06
CA ASP A 711 -8.62 -33.35 -14.07
C ASP A 711 -8.82 -34.75 -13.47
N ILE A 712 -8.33 -34.98 -12.24
CA ILE A 712 -8.55 -36.25 -11.54
C ILE A 712 -9.99 -36.39 -11.03
N ALA A 713 -10.63 -35.30 -10.60
CA ALA A 713 -12.04 -35.30 -10.26
C ALA A 713 -12.93 -35.56 -11.49
N ALA A 714 -12.53 -35.06 -12.66
CA ALA A 714 -13.19 -35.35 -13.92
C ALA A 714 -13.00 -36.80 -14.37
N GLU A 715 -11.88 -37.43 -14.04
CA GLU A 715 -11.68 -38.87 -14.22
C GLU A 715 -12.57 -39.68 -13.26
N ALA A 716 -12.67 -39.29 -11.98
CA ALA A 716 -13.54 -39.93 -10.99
C ALA A 716 -15.00 -39.90 -11.43
N GLN A 717 -15.50 -38.73 -11.85
CA GLN A 717 -16.86 -38.56 -12.33
C GLN A 717 -17.13 -39.39 -13.61
N ARG A 718 -16.13 -39.54 -14.50
CA ARG A 718 -16.22 -40.41 -15.69
C ARG A 718 -16.28 -41.89 -15.33
N ARG A 719 -15.62 -42.29 -14.24
CA ARG A 719 -15.65 -43.67 -13.69
C ARG A 719 -16.88 -43.94 -12.83
N GLY A 720 -17.67 -42.92 -12.52
CA GLY A 720 -18.80 -43.03 -11.59
C GLY A 720 -18.37 -43.14 -10.12
N GLU A 721 -17.11 -42.82 -9.83
CA GLU A 721 -16.58 -42.73 -8.48
C GLU A 721 -17.02 -41.41 -7.85
N ARG A 722 -17.33 -41.45 -6.54
CA ARG A 722 -17.74 -40.26 -5.78
C ARG A 722 -16.61 -39.64 -4.99
N HIS A 723 -15.56 -40.40 -4.70
CA HIS A 723 -14.47 -39.97 -3.83
C HIS A 723 -13.20 -39.76 -4.64
N VAL A 724 -12.53 -38.64 -4.41
CA VAL A 724 -11.20 -38.33 -4.96
C VAL A 724 -10.24 -38.20 -3.79
N LEU A 725 -9.14 -38.94 -3.84
CA LEU A 725 -8.11 -38.87 -2.81
C LEU A 725 -7.02 -37.87 -3.20
N LEU A 726 -6.75 -36.91 -2.32
CA LEU A 726 -5.67 -35.94 -2.46
C LEU A 726 -4.68 -36.17 -1.33
N PHE A 727 -3.46 -36.58 -1.64
CA PHE A 727 -2.44 -36.92 -0.67
C PHE A 727 -1.44 -35.78 -0.53
N LEU A 728 -1.37 -35.16 0.63
CA LEU A 728 -0.37 -34.14 0.92
C LEU A 728 0.88 -34.76 1.53
N GLY A 729 2.04 -34.40 0.98
CA GLY A 729 3.35 -34.85 1.42
C GLY A 729 3.75 -34.29 2.77
N GLY A 730 4.89 -34.78 3.29
CA GLY A 730 5.36 -34.48 4.64
C GLY A 730 5.90 -33.06 4.84
N ASP A 731 6.16 -32.31 3.77
CA ASP A 731 6.69 -30.94 3.79
C ASP A 731 5.70 -29.92 3.19
N ASP A 732 4.51 -30.37 2.75
CA ASP A 732 3.52 -29.51 2.11
C ASP A 732 2.61 -28.85 3.15
N ASP A 733 2.41 -27.54 3.00
CA ASP A 733 1.54 -26.76 3.87
C ASP A 733 0.06 -27.04 3.56
N ALA A 734 -0.59 -27.79 4.45
CA ALA A 734 -1.99 -28.17 4.33
C ALA A 734 -2.93 -26.97 4.40
N GLU A 735 -2.58 -25.92 5.14
CA GLU A 735 -3.39 -24.72 5.27
C GLU A 735 -3.37 -23.92 3.97
N ALA A 736 -2.17 -23.67 3.44
CA ALA A 736 -1.99 -23.05 2.12
C ALA A 736 -2.67 -23.85 1.00
N PHE A 737 -2.63 -25.19 1.06
CA PHE A 737 -3.35 -26.05 0.11
C PHE A 737 -4.87 -25.89 0.20
N CYS A 738 -5.42 -25.84 1.41
CA CYS A 738 -6.85 -25.66 1.63
C CYS A 738 -7.33 -24.30 1.10
N GLU A 739 -6.60 -23.23 1.40
CA GLU A 739 -6.91 -21.88 0.91
C GLU A 739 -6.82 -21.77 -0.62
N THR A 740 -5.76 -22.34 -1.19
CA THR A 740 -5.48 -22.23 -2.63
C THR A 740 -6.41 -23.09 -3.49
N HIS A 741 -6.73 -24.30 -3.02
CA HIS A 741 -7.40 -25.31 -3.84
C HIS A 741 -8.79 -25.69 -3.31
N LEU A 742 -8.93 -25.97 -2.01
CA LEU A 742 -10.19 -26.51 -1.48
C LEU A 742 -11.31 -25.47 -1.44
N LEU A 743 -11.03 -24.23 -1.00
CA LEU A 743 -12.02 -23.15 -1.01
C LEU A 743 -12.62 -22.95 -2.41
N TYR A 744 -11.77 -22.95 -3.43
CA TYR A 744 -12.22 -22.88 -4.81
C TYR A 744 -13.08 -24.10 -5.22
N LEU A 745 -12.68 -25.31 -4.84
CA LEU A 745 -13.41 -26.53 -5.20
C LEU A 745 -14.78 -26.63 -4.48
N THR A 746 -14.88 -26.16 -3.24
CA THR A 746 -16.13 -26.16 -2.48
C THR A 746 -17.05 -25.00 -2.87
N GLU A 747 -16.53 -23.76 -2.95
CA GLU A 747 -17.34 -22.57 -3.19
C GLU A 747 -17.67 -22.37 -4.67
N GLU A 748 -16.70 -22.54 -5.57
CA GLU A 748 -16.84 -22.24 -7.00
C GLU A 748 -17.20 -23.48 -7.84
N ARG A 749 -16.84 -24.69 -7.38
CA ARG A 749 -17.16 -25.95 -8.09
C ARG A 749 -18.23 -26.81 -7.43
N HIS A 750 -18.72 -26.43 -6.26
CA HIS A 750 -19.77 -27.12 -5.50
C HIS A 750 -19.44 -28.58 -5.16
N ALA A 751 -18.16 -28.92 -5.05
CA ALA A 751 -17.74 -30.20 -4.48
C ALA A 751 -17.87 -30.17 -2.94
N THR A 752 -17.85 -31.33 -2.31
CA THR A 752 -17.62 -31.42 -0.86
C THR A 752 -16.17 -31.79 -0.62
N ALA A 753 -15.59 -31.30 0.47
CA ALA A 753 -14.24 -31.68 0.87
C ALA A 753 -14.26 -32.09 2.35
N GLN A 754 -13.49 -33.11 2.69
CA GLN A 754 -13.16 -33.47 4.06
C GLN A 754 -11.64 -33.61 4.17
N VAL A 755 -11.08 -32.99 5.18
CA VAL A 755 -9.64 -32.99 5.45
C VAL A 755 -9.35 -33.94 6.61
N PHE A 756 -8.46 -34.87 6.36
CA PHE A 756 -8.07 -35.95 7.25
C PHE A 756 -6.58 -35.88 7.51
N THR A 757 -6.19 -35.78 8.79
CA THR A 757 -4.80 -35.95 9.19
C THR A 757 -4.56 -37.38 9.67
N VAL A 758 -3.51 -38.03 9.17
CA VAL A 758 -3.12 -39.37 9.63
C VAL A 758 -1.96 -39.25 10.62
N LEU A 759 -2.20 -39.68 11.87
CA LEU A 759 -1.15 -39.74 12.87
C LEU A 759 -0.41 -41.08 12.77
N LEU A 760 0.85 -41.02 12.32
CA LEU A 760 1.74 -42.17 12.27
C LEU A 760 2.44 -42.37 13.63
N PRO A 761 2.55 -43.61 14.14
CA PRO A 761 3.24 -43.88 15.42
C PRO A 761 4.68 -43.37 15.46
N GLN A 762 5.39 -43.44 14.32
CA GLN A 762 6.77 -42.98 14.18
C GLN A 762 6.89 -41.46 14.32
N VAL A 763 5.92 -40.72 13.78
CA VAL A 763 5.86 -39.25 13.89
C VAL A 763 5.60 -38.85 15.33
N ALA A 764 4.60 -39.45 15.96
CA ALA A 764 4.28 -39.21 17.36
C ALA A 764 5.48 -39.49 18.28
N THR A 765 6.18 -40.60 18.02
CA THR A 765 7.40 -40.96 18.76
C THR A 765 8.49 -39.92 18.56
N SER A 766 8.75 -39.48 17.33
CA SER A 766 9.77 -38.45 17.06
C SER A 766 9.48 -37.09 17.68
N ILE A 767 8.21 -36.73 17.87
CA ILE A 767 7.79 -35.47 18.52
C ILE A 767 8.07 -35.48 20.02
N VAL A 768 7.84 -36.62 20.64
CA VAL A 768 7.82 -36.79 22.11
C VAL A 768 9.16 -37.32 22.63
N GLU A 769 10.05 -37.80 21.76
CA GLU A 769 11.41 -38.19 22.13
C GLU A 769 12.25 -36.95 22.56
N LEU A 770 12.81 -37.03 23.77
CA LEU A 770 13.68 -36.02 24.38
C LEU A 770 15.18 -36.39 24.27
N ASN A 771 15.54 -37.37 23.42
CA ASN A 771 16.91 -37.89 23.31
C ASN A 771 17.79 -37.00 22.40
N ASP A 772 19.09 -36.90 22.71
CA ASP A 772 20.15 -36.12 22.01
C ASP A 772 20.43 -36.52 20.54
N GLY A 773 19.65 -37.42 19.94
CA GLY A 773 19.96 -38.04 18.65
C GLY A 773 19.31 -37.39 17.41
N VAL A 774 18.21 -36.67 17.58
CA VAL A 774 17.47 -36.02 16.49
C VAL A 774 17.63 -34.52 16.63
N LEU A 775 17.90 -33.82 15.54
CA LEU A 775 18.01 -32.35 15.55
C LEU A 775 16.69 -31.76 16.05
N ALA A 776 16.72 -30.92 17.09
CA ALA A 776 15.52 -30.28 17.65
C ALA A 776 14.66 -29.60 16.57
N SER A 777 15.33 -28.98 15.59
CA SER A 777 14.70 -28.37 14.42
C SER A 777 13.90 -29.34 13.54
N GLU A 778 14.31 -30.61 13.42
CA GLU A 778 13.54 -31.62 12.66
C GLU A 778 12.27 -32.03 13.43
N VAL A 779 12.33 -32.02 14.75
CA VAL A 779 11.17 -32.33 15.60
C VAL A 779 10.17 -31.18 15.59
N GLU A 780 10.65 -29.95 15.72
CA GLU A 780 9.85 -28.72 15.64
C GLU A 780 9.16 -28.60 14.27
N ALA A 781 9.90 -28.80 13.17
CA ALA A 781 9.32 -28.78 11.83
C ALA A 781 8.20 -29.83 11.66
N ARG A 782 8.41 -31.07 12.16
CA ARG A 782 7.37 -32.12 12.07
C ARG A 782 6.14 -31.82 12.90
N LEU A 783 6.32 -31.24 14.08
CA LEU A 783 5.20 -30.85 14.93
C LEU A 783 4.44 -29.68 14.31
N GLU A 784 5.13 -28.69 13.74
CA GLU A 784 4.51 -27.57 13.04
C GLU A 784 3.68 -28.06 11.85
N THR A 785 4.24 -28.93 11.00
CA THR A 785 3.49 -29.53 9.87
C THR A 785 2.28 -30.33 10.35
N LEU A 786 2.38 -31.03 11.49
CA LEU A 786 1.25 -31.77 12.05
C LEU A 786 0.17 -30.81 12.58
N LEU A 787 0.56 -29.73 13.25
CA LEU A 787 -0.38 -28.75 13.81
C LEU A 787 -1.08 -27.94 12.73
N SER A 788 -0.37 -27.49 11.70
CA SER A 788 -0.96 -26.80 10.55
C SER A 788 -1.98 -27.69 9.84
N ALA A 789 -1.66 -28.98 9.63
CA ALA A 789 -2.58 -29.96 9.10
C ALA A 789 -3.84 -30.14 9.96
N VAL A 790 -3.66 -30.22 11.28
CA VAL A 790 -4.77 -30.45 12.22
C VAL A 790 -5.71 -29.25 12.32
N ARG A 791 -5.20 -28.01 12.24
CA ARG A 791 -6.01 -26.78 12.29
C ARG A 791 -7.07 -26.74 11.19
N VAL A 792 -6.76 -27.29 10.01
CA VAL A 792 -7.68 -27.36 8.86
C VAL A 792 -8.38 -28.71 8.68
N SER A 793 -8.13 -29.68 9.57
CA SER A 793 -8.69 -31.03 9.47
C SER A 793 -10.08 -31.15 10.12
N ASP A 794 -10.98 -31.87 9.45
CA ASP A 794 -12.26 -32.30 10.04
C ASP A 794 -12.07 -33.50 10.97
N ALA A 795 -11.07 -34.34 10.68
CA ALA A 795 -10.84 -35.58 11.39
C ALA A 795 -9.36 -35.99 11.45
N LEU A 796 -8.99 -36.69 12.52
CA LEU A 796 -7.67 -37.30 12.70
C LEU A 796 -7.81 -38.81 12.87
N LEU A 797 -7.03 -39.55 12.07
CA LEU A 797 -7.03 -41.00 12.05
C LEU A 797 -5.76 -41.57 12.68
N THR A 798 -5.94 -42.54 13.57
CA THR A 798 -4.83 -43.33 14.09
C THR A 798 -4.69 -44.63 13.30
N MET A 799 -3.44 -45.02 13.02
CA MET A 799 -3.14 -46.29 12.33
C MET A 799 -3.34 -47.52 13.24
N VAL A 800 -3.49 -47.29 14.54
CA VAL A 800 -3.55 -48.30 15.58
C VAL A 800 -4.82 -48.07 16.42
N PRO A 801 -5.54 -49.13 16.86
CA PRO A 801 -6.71 -48.98 17.71
C PRO A 801 -6.39 -48.27 19.04
N LEU A 802 -7.37 -47.59 19.64
CA LEU A 802 -7.21 -46.85 20.91
C LEU A 802 -6.52 -47.65 22.03
N LYS A 803 -6.75 -48.97 22.10
CA LYS A 803 -6.16 -49.86 23.12
C LYS A 803 -4.67 -50.15 22.91
N GLU A 804 -4.17 -49.94 21.71
CA GLU A 804 -2.81 -50.27 21.27
C GLU A 804 -1.98 -49.00 20.99
N LEU A 805 -2.58 -47.82 21.08
CA LEU A 805 -1.87 -46.54 20.95
C LEU A 805 -0.73 -46.45 21.96
N SER A 806 0.45 -46.09 21.46
CA SER A 806 1.61 -45.78 22.28
C SER A 806 1.34 -44.55 23.16
N ARG A 807 2.15 -44.39 24.20
CA ARG A 807 2.09 -43.19 25.05
C ARG A 807 2.31 -41.91 24.23
N ALA A 808 3.25 -41.95 23.28
CA ALA A 808 3.56 -40.82 22.40
C ALA A 808 2.35 -40.41 21.54
N GLU A 809 1.63 -41.39 20.97
CA GLU A 809 0.41 -41.11 20.20
C GLU A 809 -0.68 -40.48 21.07
N HIS A 810 -0.92 -40.96 22.28
CA HIS A 810 -1.90 -40.35 23.18
C HIS A 810 -1.59 -38.89 23.49
N ILE A 811 -0.31 -38.56 23.68
CA ILE A 811 0.14 -37.19 23.98
C ILE A 811 -0.06 -36.28 22.78
N VAL A 812 0.36 -36.72 21.60
CA VAL A 812 0.22 -35.94 20.38
C VAL A 812 -1.26 -35.76 20.04
N LEU A 813 -2.12 -36.76 20.28
CA LEU A 813 -3.57 -36.62 20.14
C LEU A 813 -4.15 -35.57 21.10
N GLN A 814 -3.71 -35.53 22.36
CA GLN A 814 -4.11 -34.48 23.30
C GLN A 814 -3.75 -33.08 22.78
N VAL A 815 -2.55 -32.95 22.19
CA VAL A 815 -2.09 -31.71 21.57
C VAL A 815 -2.96 -31.34 20.36
N CYS A 816 -3.24 -32.29 19.47
CA CYS A 816 -4.08 -32.07 18.29
C CYS A 816 -5.52 -31.65 18.64
N CYS A 817 -6.16 -32.32 19.62
CA CYS A 817 -7.51 -31.95 20.07
C CYS A 817 -7.57 -30.58 20.74
N LYS A 818 -6.45 -30.10 21.30
CA LYS A 818 -6.37 -28.74 21.84
C LYS A 818 -6.19 -27.72 20.74
N ALA A 819 -5.37 -28.02 19.72
CA ALA A 819 -5.19 -27.16 18.56
C ALA A 819 -6.48 -27.00 17.74
N ASN A 820 -7.27 -28.08 17.60
CA ASN A 820 -8.57 -28.07 16.94
C ASN A 820 -9.63 -28.76 17.83
N PRO A 821 -10.46 -27.99 18.56
CA PRO A 821 -11.51 -28.52 19.44
C PRO A 821 -12.63 -29.28 18.71
N ASP A 822 -12.83 -29.00 17.41
CA ASP A 822 -13.89 -29.60 16.59
C ASP A 822 -13.43 -30.89 15.88
N LEU A 823 -12.18 -31.31 16.10
CA LEU A 823 -11.54 -32.46 15.46
C LEU A 823 -12.18 -33.79 15.86
N MET A 824 -12.66 -34.56 14.88
CA MET A 824 -13.18 -35.91 15.11
C MET A 824 -12.05 -36.95 15.12
N LEU A 825 -12.02 -37.84 16.12
CA LEU A 825 -11.00 -38.90 16.20
C LEU A 825 -11.57 -40.24 15.74
N PHE A 826 -10.86 -40.91 14.83
CA PHE A 826 -11.24 -42.23 14.30
C PHE A 826 -10.13 -43.26 14.49
N ASP A 827 -10.50 -44.45 14.96
CA ASP A 827 -9.61 -45.60 14.88
C ASP A 827 -9.71 -46.22 13.49
N SER A 828 -8.57 -46.45 12.84
CA SER A 828 -8.49 -47.13 11.54
C SER A 828 -9.39 -46.57 10.42
N TRP A 829 -8.79 -46.37 9.25
CA TRP A 829 -9.56 -45.93 8.09
C TRP A 829 -10.69 -46.90 7.67
N GLU A 830 -10.52 -48.20 7.91
CA GLU A 830 -11.46 -49.24 7.48
C GLU A 830 -12.71 -49.35 8.37
N ALA A 831 -12.55 -49.09 9.68
CA ALA A 831 -13.64 -49.25 10.66
C ALA A 831 -14.35 -47.93 10.95
N ARG A 832 -13.65 -46.79 10.82
CA ARG A 832 -14.14 -45.44 11.17
C ARG A 832 -14.87 -45.45 12.51
N CYS A 833 -14.37 -46.15 13.54
CA CYS A 833 -15.05 -46.09 14.82
C CYS A 833 -14.65 -44.77 15.48
N PRO A 834 -15.59 -43.82 15.67
CA PRO A 834 -15.28 -42.61 16.39
C PRO A 834 -14.93 -42.99 17.83
N PHE A 835 -13.85 -42.43 18.34
CA PHE A 835 -13.52 -42.53 19.75
C PHE A 835 -13.38 -41.14 20.35
N THR A 836 -13.56 -41.05 21.66
CA THR A 836 -13.27 -39.83 22.41
C THR A 836 -12.03 -40.07 23.24
N LEU A 837 -11.14 -39.10 23.23
CA LEU A 837 -10.02 -39.11 24.14
C LEU A 837 -10.59 -38.78 25.53
N CYS A 838 -10.61 -39.76 26.43
CA CYS A 838 -10.99 -39.49 27.82
C CYS A 838 -9.84 -38.74 28.51
N ASP A 839 -10.15 -37.71 29.29
CA ASP A 839 -9.22 -36.94 30.15
C ASP A 839 -8.62 -37.76 31.32
N HIS A 840 -8.43 -39.06 31.11
CA HIS A 840 -7.64 -39.89 31.99
C HIS A 840 -6.17 -39.55 31.77
N THR A 841 -5.71 -38.49 32.44
CA THR A 841 -4.41 -38.60 33.10
C THR A 841 -4.41 -39.96 33.78
N PRO A 842 -3.50 -40.90 33.45
CA PRO A 842 -3.47 -42.17 34.14
C PRO A 842 -3.22 -41.85 35.61
N GLY A 843 -4.28 -41.93 36.41
CA GLY A 843 -4.21 -41.80 37.85
C GLY A 843 -3.39 -42.96 38.35
N GLY A 844 -2.10 -42.71 38.55
CA GLY A 844 -1.21 -43.56 39.33
C GLY A 844 -1.66 -43.56 40.78
N SER A 845 -2.75 -44.26 41.07
CA SER A 845 -2.94 -44.92 42.35
C SER A 845 -1.90 -46.05 42.40
N GLY A 846 -0.72 -45.77 42.95
CA GLY A 846 0.32 -46.78 43.11
C GLY A 846 1.49 -46.24 43.93
N SER A 847 1.67 -46.84 45.11
CA SER A 847 2.69 -46.59 46.12
C SER A 847 4.07 -46.11 45.64
N ALA A 848 4.63 -45.19 46.43
CA ALA A 848 6.04 -44.83 46.47
C ALA A 848 6.97 -46.05 46.37
N SER A 849 7.66 -46.17 45.24
CA SER A 849 9.05 -46.62 45.09
C SER A 849 9.27 -46.99 43.62
N ASP A 850 9.90 -46.11 42.85
CA ASP A 850 11.07 -46.47 42.05
C ASP A 850 11.65 -45.24 41.35
N VAL A 851 12.97 -45.12 41.49
CA VAL A 851 13.82 -44.13 40.86
C VAL A 851 13.81 -44.41 39.36
N GLY A 852 13.06 -43.59 38.61
CA GLY A 852 12.89 -43.77 37.17
C GLY A 852 11.74 -42.94 36.58
N ALA A 853 11.62 -41.68 37.01
CA ALA A 853 11.13 -40.53 36.25
C ALA A 853 10.40 -40.86 34.92
N THR A 854 9.09 -41.17 34.98
CA THR A 854 8.31 -41.36 33.75
C THR A 854 7.93 -40.01 33.15
N PRO A 855 8.05 -39.82 31.83
CA PRO A 855 7.80 -38.52 31.21
C PRO A 855 6.30 -38.23 31.10
N ILE A 856 5.85 -37.01 31.39
CA ILE A 856 4.44 -36.63 31.56
C ILE A 856 4.07 -35.38 30.75
N LEU A 857 2.85 -35.34 30.22
CA LEU A 857 2.28 -34.13 29.60
C LEU A 857 1.58 -33.31 30.67
N LYS A 858 1.87 -32.01 30.73
CA LYS A 858 1.23 -31.06 31.64
C LYS A 858 0.52 -29.98 30.83
N GLU A 859 -0.80 -29.86 31.05
CA GLU A 859 -1.57 -28.68 30.67
C GLU A 859 -1.39 -27.62 31.76
N MET A 860 -0.80 -26.50 31.39
CA MET A 860 -0.59 -25.35 32.26
C MET A 860 -1.33 -24.16 31.66
N LYS A 861 -1.87 -23.30 32.52
CA LYS A 861 -2.66 -22.14 32.08
C LYS A 861 -2.03 -20.86 32.58
N VAL A 862 -1.81 -19.92 31.67
CA VAL A 862 -1.45 -18.55 32.01
C VAL A 862 -2.71 -17.72 31.94
N ARG A 863 -3.09 -17.12 33.07
CA ARG A 863 -4.31 -16.30 33.16
C ARG A 863 -3.97 -14.93 33.68
N THR A 864 -4.51 -13.89 33.05
CA THR A 864 -4.53 -12.57 33.67
C THR A 864 -5.77 -12.44 34.56
N PRO A 865 -5.69 -11.69 35.67
CA PRO A 865 -6.87 -11.33 36.43
C PRO A 865 -7.90 -10.61 35.54
N ALA A 866 -9.19 -10.77 35.83
CA ALA A 866 -10.24 -10.08 35.08
C ALA A 866 -10.05 -8.56 35.16
N GLY A 867 -10.15 -7.88 34.01
CA GLY A 867 -9.89 -6.45 33.91
C GLY A 867 -8.40 -6.05 33.98
N VAL A 868 -7.48 -7.02 33.92
CA VAL A 868 -6.04 -6.76 33.78
C VAL A 868 -5.59 -7.12 32.36
N PRO A 869 -5.09 -6.15 31.57
CA PRO A 869 -4.61 -6.39 30.23
C PRO A 869 -3.25 -7.08 30.24
N VAL A 870 -2.89 -7.66 29.10
CA VAL A 870 -1.51 -8.12 28.86
C VAL A 870 -0.60 -6.93 28.59
N ALA A 871 0.60 -6.93 29.17
CA ALA A 871 1.64 -5.94 28.95
C ALA A 871 2.11 -5.97 27.48
N PRO A 872 1.87 -4.92 26.67
CA PRO A 872 2.22 -4.93 25.24
C PRO A 872 3.72 -5.10 25.00
N ALA A 873 4.56 -4.50 25.86
CA ALA A 873 6.01 -4.62 25.77
C ALA A 873 6.50 -6.06 26.03
N SER A 874 5.91 -6.76 27.00
CA SER A 874 6.22 -8.16 27.28
C SER A 874 5.75 -9.06 26.15
N LEU A 875 4.53 -8.84 25.64
CA LEU A 875 4.01 -9.59 24.50
C LEU A 875 4.87 -9.39 23.25
N ALA A 876 5.30 -8.16 22.98
CA ALA A 876 6.20 -7.83 21.89
C ALA A 876 7.60 -8.45 22.05
N PHE A 877 8.14 -8.49 23.26
CA PHE A 877 9.38 -9.22 23.50
C PHE A 877 9.21 -10.70 23.17
N LEU A 878 8.08 -11.29 23.56
CA LEU A 878 7.77 -12.68 23.30
C LEU A 878 7.54 -13.01 21.82
N THR A 879 7.35 -12.02 20.94
CA THR A 879 7.32 -12.22 19.48
C THR A 879 8.72 -12.28 18.84
N HIS A 880 9.79 -12.04 19.60
CA HIS A 880 11.15 -12.16 19.09
C HIS A 880 11.60 -13.62 19.09
N ALA A 881 12.31 -14.03 18.04
CA ALA A 881 12.84 -15.39 17.93
C ALA A 881 13.69 -15.78 19.16
N GLY A 882 13.42 -16.97 19.71
CA GLY A 882 14.10 -17.53 20.89
C GLY A 882 13.51 -17.07 22.24
N ALA A 883 12.47 -16.25 22.27
CA ALA A 883 11.92 -15.74 23.53
C ALA A 883 11.36 -16.84 24.45
N LEU A 884 10.95 -17.98 23.89
CA LEU A 884 10.45 -19.15 24.62
C LEU A 884 11.46 -20.29 24.74
N ASP A 885 12.74 -20.08 24.41
CA ASP A 885 13.81 -21.09 24.53
C ASP A 885 13.91 -21.70 25.94
N CYS A 886 13.46 -20.96 26.96
CA CYS A 886 13.40 -21.45 28.33
C CYS A 886 12.52 -22.69 28.51
N PHE A 887 11.59 -22.98 27.57
CA PHE A 887 10.75 -24.17 27.52
C PHE A 887 11.33 -25.35 26.71
N TYR A 888 12.55 -25.21 26.17
CA TYR A 888 13.20 -26.19 25.29
C TYR A 888 14.55 -26.66 25.87
N ALA A 889 14.55 -26.99 27.16
CA ALA A 889 15.75 -27.51 27.82
C ALA A 889 16.06 -28.94 27.34
N ALA A 890 17.26 -29.12 26.79
CA ALA A 890 17.71 -30.40 26.24
C ALA A 890 17.54 -31.54 27.26
N GLY A 891 16.77 -32.57 26.88
CA GLY A 891 16.55 -33.77 27.69
C GLY A 891 15.57 -33.63 28.87
N GLU A 892 15.01 -32.44 29.13
CA GLU A 892 14.18 -32.20 30.33
C GLU A 892 12.71 -31.88 30.02
N TYR A 893 12.40 -30.94 29.14
CA TYR A 893 11.02 -30.61 28.76
C TYR A 893 10.95 -29.85 27.43
N ARG A 894 9.78 -29.91 26.78
CA ARG A 894 9.49 -29.28 25.48
C ARG A 894 8.07 -28.71 25.46
N LEU A 895 7.92 -27.45 25.04
CA LEU A 895 6.63 -26.85 24.75
C LEU A 895 6.09 -27.40 23.41
N LEU A 896 4.90 -28.00 23.43
CA LEU A 896 4.29 -28.61 22.25
C LEU A 896 3.17 -27.76 21.64
N LEU A 897 2.51 -26.95 22.48
CA LEU A 897 1.44 -26.05 22.04
C LEU A 897 1.36 -24.90 23.04
N LEU A 898 1.23 -23.68 22.53
CA LEU A 898 0.77 -22.54 23.27
C LEU A 898 -0.22 -21.79 22.38
N GLN A 899 -1.43 -21.60 22.88
CA GLN A 899 -2.42 -20.76 22.22
C GLN A 899 -3.43 -20.16 23.19
N GLY A 900 -4.06 -19.05 22.82
CA GLY A 900 -5.19 -18.50 23.53
C GLY A 900 -5.46 -17.03 23.22
N ASP A 901 -6.55 -16.52 23.81
CA ASP A 901 -7.01 -15.16 23.59
C ASP A 901 -6.44 -14.24 24.67
N VAL A 902 -5.87 -13.12 24.24
CA VAL A 902 -5.35 -12.08 25.13
C VAL A 902 -6.02 -10.75 24.89
N TRP A 903 -6.19 -10.01 25.98
CA TRP A 903 -6.66 -8.64 25.91
C TRP A 903 -5.46 -7.70 25.83
N VAL A 904 -5.23 -7.17 24.63
CA VAL A 904 -4.25 -6.11 24.39
C VAL A 904 -4.96 -4.76 24.50
N PRO A 905 -4.52 -3.86 25.39
CA PRO A 905 -5.31 -2.69 25.75
C PRO A 905 -5.28 -1.59 24.68
N THR A 906 -4.32 -1.65 23.74
CA THR A 906 -4.23 -0.78 22.56
C THR A 906 -5.15 -1.19 21.40
N ARG A 907 -5.82 -2.35 21.48
CA ARG A 907 -6.58 -2.94 20.36
C ARG A 907 -8.11 -2.92 20.53
N GLY A 908 -8.60 -2.10 21.46
CA GLY A 908 -10.04 -1.87 21.64
C GLY A 908 -10.81 -3.14 22.03
N SER A 909 -11.88 -3.45 21.29
CA SER A 909 -12.77 -4.59 21.55
C SER A 909 -12.34 -5.91 20.90
N THR A 910 -11.29 -5.90 20.08
CA THR A 910 -10.85 -7.09 19.34
C THR A 910 -9.85 -7.88 20.18
N GLN A 911 -10.04 -9.20 20.31
CA GLN A 911 -9.11 -10.11 20.99
C GLN A 911 -7.79 -10.16 20.21
N GLY A 912 -6.67 -10.31 20.91
CA GLY A 912 -5.45 -10.80 20.27
C GLY A 912 -5.45 -12.32 20.38
N PHE A 913 -5.52 -13.05 19.28
CA PHE A 913 -5.26 -14.47 19.29
C PHE A 913 -3.75 -14.69 19.26
N VAL A 914 -3.23 -15.42 20.23
CA VAL A 914 -1.80 -15.70 20.35
C VAL A 914 -1.56 -17.17 20.14
N TYR A 915 -0.56 -17.53 19.35
CA TYR A 915 -0.10 -18.91 19.21
C TYR A 915 1.42 -19.00 19.10
N LEU A 916 1.96 -20.20 19.31
CA LEU A 916 3.37 -20.51 19.23
C LEU A 916 3.84 -20.69 17.78
N ASP A 917 4.89 -19.98 17.38
CA ASP A 917 5.76 -20.37 16.27
C ASP A 917 6.82 -21.34 16.80
N LEU A 918 6.67 -22.62 16.44
CA LEU A 918 7.57 -23.70 16.87
C LEU A 918 8.97 -23.61 16.28
N VAL A 919 9.15 -22.97 15.12
CA VAL A 919 10.46 -22.87 14.45
C VAL A 919 11.27 -21.71 15.03
N SER A 920 10.61 -20.59 15.32
CA SER A 920 11.26 -19.40 15.87
C SER A 920 11.23 -19.34 17.39
N HIS A 921 10.57 -20.27 18.09
CA HIS A 921 10.37 -20.27 19.55
C HIS A 921 9.84 -18.92 20.06
N CYS A 922 8.86 -18.36 19.38
CA CYS A 922 8.25 -17.08 19.74
C CYS A 922 6.73 -17.12 19.60
N LEU A 923 6.06 -16.06 20.06
CA LEU A 923 4.64 -15.88 19.92
C LEU A 923 4.30 -15.13 18.63
N VAL A 924 3.28 -15.61 17.94
CA VAL A 924 2.62 -14.90 16.85
C VAL A 924 1.29 -14.36 17.37
N VAL A 925 0.96 -13.12 16.99
CA VAL A 925 -0.25 -12.41 17.44
C VAL A 925 -1.10 -12.02 16.23
N GLU A 926 -2.33 -12.53 16.20
CA GLU A 926 -3.32 -12.30 15.15
C GLU A 926 -4.59 -11.63 15.71
N PRO A 927 -5.40 -10.97 14.86
CA PRO A 927 -6.71 -10.48 15.27
C PRO A 927 -7.64 -11.67 15.60
N GLY A 928 -8.08 -11.75 16.84
CA GLY A 928 -9.08 -12.68 17.32
C GLY A 928 -10.51 -12.15 17.17
N LYS A 929 -11.46 -12.84 17.80
CA LYS A 929 -12.88 -12.43 17.81
C LYS A 929 -13.07 -11.15 18.63
N GLU A 930 -14.19 -10.47 18.45
CA GLU A 930 -14.55 -9.39 19.36
C GLU A 930 -14.90 -9.93 20.76
N TRP A 931 -14.47 -9.22 21.80
CA TRP A 931 -14.87 -9.50 23.18
C TRP A 931 -16.39 -9.39 23.32
N THR A 932 -17.01 -10.46 23.84
CA THR A 932 -18.46 -10.49 24.11
C THR A 932 -18.89 -9.49 25.18
N SER A 933 -17.97 -9.09 26.06
CA SER A 933 -18.17 -8.04 27.07
C SER A 933 -17.79 -6.68 26.52
N ALA A 934 -18.75 -5.76 26.50
CA ALA A 934 -18.51 -4.33 26.22
C ALA A 934 -17.73 -3.62 27.34
N SER A 935 -17.59 -4.25 28.51
CA SER A 935 -16.84 -3.70 29.64
C SER A 935 -15.47 -4.37 29.78
N ASP A 936 -14.42 -3.55 29.86
CA ASP A 936 -13.03 -3.97 30.07
C ASP A 936 -12.86 -4.77 31.37
N ALA A 937 -13.63 -4.45 32.42
CA ALA A 937 -13.57 -5.13 33.71
C ALA A 937 -13.96 -6.61 33.66
N GLY A 938 -14.64 -7.05 32.59
CA GLY A 938 -15.03 -8.45 32.37
C GLY A 938 -14.09 -9.24 31.48
N ARG A 939 -13.06 -8.62 30.89
CA ARG A 939 -12.13 -9.29 29.97
C ARG A 939 -11.09 -10.07 30.75
N MET A 940 -10.78 -11.29 30.30
CA MET A 940 -9.79 -12.18 30.90
C MET A 940 -8.94 -12.77 29.79
N SER A 941 -7.62 -12.63 29.89
CA SER A 941 -6.69 -13.28 28.97
C SER A 941 -6.39 -14.68 29.50
N GLU A 942 -6.45 -15.69 28.63
CA GLU A 942 -6.12 -17.07 28.98
C GLU A 942 -5.31 -17.71 27.86
N LEU A 943 -4.06 -18.09 28.17
CA LEU A 943 -3.22 -18.93 27.31
C LEU A 943 -3.15 -20.34 27.89
N THR A 944 -3.30 -21.33 27.02
CA THR A 944 -3.14 -22.74 27.38
C THR A 944 -1.82 -23.26 26.82
N LEU A 945 -0.99 -23.84 27.67
CA LEU A 945 0.31 -24.41 27.34
C LEU A 945 0.29 -25.92 27.56
N LEU A 946 0.77 -26.68 26.60
CA LEU A 946 0.99 -28.13 26.72
C LEU A 946 2.50 -28.39 26.72
N VAL A 947 3.03 -28.77 27.89
CA VAL A 947 4.46 -29.01 28.07
C VAL A 947 4.72 -30.49 28.32
N TRP A 948 5.55 -31.09 27.48
CA TRP A 948 6.03 -32.45 27.65
C TRP A 948 7.27 -32.46 28.53
N CYS A 949 7.24 -33.19 29.65
CA CYS A 949 8.29 -33.18 30.66
C CYS A 949 8.88 -34.57 30.86
N ALA A 950 10.20 -34.69 31.06
CA ALA A 950 10.88 -35.94 31.30
C ALA A 950 10.46 -36.61 32.62
N ASN A 951 10.07 -35.81 33.62
CA ASN A 951 9.62 -36.27 34.94
C ASN A 951 8.89 -35.17 35.73
N ASP A 952 8.43 -35.47 36.95
CA ASP A 952 7.77 -34.50 37.82
C ASP A 952 8.67 -33.30 38.20
N ALA A 953 9.98 -33.49 38.35
CA ALA A 953 10.90 -32.39 38.66
C ALA A 953 11.06 -31.42 37.47
N ALA A 954 11.10 -31.96 36.25
CA ALA A 954 11.05 -31.18 35.01
C ALA A 954 9.71 -30.45 34.85
N ALA A 955 8.60 -31.08 35.27
CA ALA A 955 7.29 -30.43 35.29
C ALA A 955 7.23 -29.28 36.30
N ASP A 956 7.84 -29.43 37.48
CA ASP A 956 7.96 -28.34 38.45
C ASP A 956 8.83 -27.20 37.90
N ALA A 957 9.92 -27.51 37.19
CA ALA A 957 10.76 -26.52 36.51
C ALA A 957 9.99 -25.77 35.40
N ALA A 958 9.26 -26.50 34.55
CA ALA A 958 8.39 -25.90 33.55
C ALA A 958 7.31 -25.02 34.18
N ALA A 959 6.72 -25.41 35.32
CA ALA A 959 5.75 -24.61 36.04
C ALA A 959 6.33 -23.28 36.56
N VAL A 960 7.63 -23.25 36.93
CA VAL A 960 8.33 -22.00 37.27
C VAL A 960 8.44 -21.08 36.05
N HIS A 961 8.72 -21.63 34.86
CA HIS A 961 8.73 -20.85 33.62
C HIS A 961 7.33 -20.32 33.27
N VAL A 962 6.27 -21.12 33.44
CA VAL A 962 4.89 -20.66 33.24
C VAL A 962 4.51 -19.56 34.23
N ALA A 963 4.87 -19.68 35.51
CA ALA A 963 4.60 -18.65 36.50
C ALA A 963 5.40 -17.36 36.24
N THR A 964 6.56 -17.48 35.59
CA THR A 964 7.36 -16.34 35.13
C THR A 964 6.67 -15.66 33.94
N LEU A 965 6.26 -16.45 32.94
CA LEU A 965 5.52 -15.99 31.77
C LEU A 965 4.20 -15.30 32.18
N GLU A 966 3.47 -15.83 33.15
CA GLU A 966 2.25 -15.22 33.69
C GLU A 966 2.52 -13.84 34.29
N LYS A 967 3.58 -13.70 35.10
CA LYS A 967 3.98 -12.42 35.68
C LYS A 967 4.50 -11.43 34.63
N GLU A 968 5.19 -11.92 33.61
CA GLU A 968 5.72 -11.11 32.52
C GLU A 968 4.58 -10.57 31.65
N LEU A 969 3.61 -11.40 31.30
CA LEU A 969 2.43 -11.02 30.53
C LEU A 969 1.48 -10.11 31.31
N GLN A 970 1.35 -10.27 32.63
CA GLN A 970 0.52 -9.36 33.43
C GLN A 970 1.08 -7.95 33.42
N TRP A 971 0.23 -6.98 33.08
CA TRP A 971 0.59 -5.58 33.23
C TRP A 971 0.76 -5.21 34.71
N SER A 972 1.81 -4.45 35.03
CA SER A 972 1.98 -3.88 36.36
C SER A 972 2.44 -2.43 36.30
N GLU A 973 1.75 -1.56 37.02
CA GLU A 973 2.07 -0.12 37.10
C GLU A 973 3.51 0.14 37.54
N ALA A 974 4.07 -0.70 38.42
CA ALA A 974 5.43 -0.57 38.93
C ALA A 974 6.52 -0.93 37.91
N ARG A 975 6.26 -1.84 36.97
CA ARG A 975 7.20 -2.25 35.92
C ARG A 975 6.99 -1.45 34.63
N ASP A 976 5.74 -1.25 34.25
CA ASP A 976 5.33 -0.77 32.93
C ASP A 976 4.93 0.71 32.95
N GLY A 977 4.92 1.35 34.13
CA GLY A 977 4.54 2.75 34.34
C GLY A 977 3.02 2.95 34.44
N SER A 978 2.60 4.13 34.90
CA SER A 978 1.19 4.49 35.12
C SER A 978 0.42 4.83 33.84
N ASP A 979 1.12 5.12 32.74
CA ASP A 979 0.55 5.47 31.43
C ASP A 979 0.85 4.36 30.41
N TRP A 980 0.15 3.23 30.51
CA TRP A 980 0.24 2.15 29.51
C TRP A 980 -0.21 2.60 28.11
N LEU A 981 -1.02 3.67 28.02
CA LEU A 981 -1.38 4.35 26.77
C LEU A 981 -0.20 5.08 26.10
N LEU A 982 0.89 5.35 26.83
CA LEU A 982 2.12 5.94 26.31
C LEU A 982 3.21 4.88 26.03
N ALA A 983 3.02 3.64 26.45
CA ALA A 983 3.90 2.54 26.06
C ALA A 983 3.66 2.23 24.58
N TYR A 984 4.67 2.51 23.75
CA TYR A 984 4.64 2.21 22.31
C TYR A 984 4.26 0.74 22.10
N ASP A 985 3.20 0.48 21.33
CA ASP A 985 2.85 -0.86 20.85
C ASP A 985 3.71 -1.15 19.61
N PRO A 986 4.72 -2.02 19.71
CA PRO A 986 5.56 -2.36 18.56
C PRO A 986 4.92 -3.41 17.65
N LEU A 987 3.72 -3.92 17.99
CA LEU A 987 3.03 -4.90 17.14
C LEU A 987 2.38 -4.20 15.93
N PRO A 988 2.40 -4.80 14.73
CA PRO A 988 1.83 -4.21 13.53
C PRO A 988 0.35 -3.85 13.67
N GLN A 989 -0.14 -2.89 12.88
CA GLN A 989 -1.58 -2.61 12.78
C GLN A 989 -2.26 -3.84 12.15
N TRP A 990 -3.36 -4.31 12.74
CA TRP A 990 -4.22 -5.31 12.10
C TRP A 990 -4.90 -4.59 10.93
N GLU A 991 -4.62 -5.02 9.70
CA GLU A 991 -5.20 -4.41 8.48
C GLU A 991 -6.73 -4.61 8.40
#